data_AF-A0AA38YC94-F1
#
_entry.id   AF-A0AA38YC94-F1
#
_cell.length_a   1.000
_cell.length_b   1.000
_cell.length_c   1.000
_cell.angle_alpha   90.00
_cell.angle_beta   90.00
_cell.angle_gamma   90.00
#
_symmetry.space_group_name_H-M   'P 1'
#
loop_
_entity.id
_entity.type
_entity.pdbx_description
1 polymer ?
#
loop_
_entity_poly.entity_id
_entity_poly.type
_entity_poly.pdbx_seq_one_letter_code
_entity_poly.pdbx_strand_id
1 'polypeptide(L)'
;MSTSNQSRPRRAARVRYNEDSDSVDLSDFETRPQPQRAVRRRIQTYREQSSDEDTTETSSDESDSLSEEVLPQQGTRSRPKRIHKPSTRPQKRKPQKAGTRTVANPFSAYKRQKTRSHDVNHSKAKDAITISLPPNGRIPPWQQLPYQILVSIMRYAAYPLYESRSRPTASIHWLCSLSRLCRSFHDACTAALLHNPPLYPDVRAYGLIHLLQQDPGRLMTNYRRKIHYLDIEVKHLLARKSGIALADLISNTPLLQGMRLYSTYDDWRTEVWAQPGVRKIHWSYPPELFDLLDDNNVILKQFEWNGRFPSPTEVLETTLAAHSRPAFSRLQELSLLNLTPPDKSSDAEIAKFQSMFTSAFEHLTGLKRLSLINCGCLDESTTPMLPVGLEYLEIDNCSKLTSTALERYLQVGGSTIRTLKLCDNQSMSLGFMADVKSMCPRLQDIDVDMLYVDPTSYRDRDPLYDELLPNGPPTWPSSLVNVSFENMRQLSAEDAEDFFDSLVESSRHLPRLKRLNIKAILKNASWRDRAQLRKMWLPKLQNVFLNRSKPSGPAPVSAAGGHTKRASVSQRQSSRIAESLKRMSTGDDTGDSDAASSSLAIQGRCDVVNLQISDQRPAQDQFREDDFLDDEPSDDEEWMGVDREPVSTGYAW
;
A
#
# COMPACT_ATOMS: atom_id res chain seq x y z
N MET A 1 -1.60 69.21 -31.50
CA MET A 1 -0.22 69.66 -31.33
C MET A 1 0.37 69.00 -30.10
N SER A 2 1.59 68.47 -30.26
CA SER A 2 2.66 68.29 -29.26
C SER A 2 2.61 67.11 -28.28
N THR A 3 3.42 66.11 -28.66
CA THR A 3 4.14 65.11 -27.88
C THR A 3 5.32 65.68 -27.09
N SER A 4 5.74 65.07 -25.97
CA SER A 4 7.16 65.01 -25.59
C SER A 4 7.51 63.82 -24.68
N ASN A 5 8.57 63.12 -25.09
CA ASN A 5 9.28 61.99 -24.46
C ASN A 5 9.83 62.27 -23.05
N GLN A 6 10.08 61.20 -22.28
CA GLN A 6 11.33 61.04 -21.51
C GLN A 6 11.67 59.56 -21.19
N SER A 7 12.97 59.31 -21.06
CA SER A 7 13.71 58.05 -21.23
C SER A 7 14.20 57.38 -19.93
N ARG A 8 14.49 56.07 -20.00
CA ARG A 8 15.06 55.17 -18.96
C ARG A 8 16.42 55.61 -18.35
N PRO A 9 16.77 55.11 -17.13
CA PRO A 9 18.15 54.86 -16.71
C PRO A 9 18.52 53.36 -16.58
N ARG A 10 19.83 53.09 -16.63
CA ARG A 10 20.54 51.81 -16.84
C ARG A 10 20.98 51.10 -15.53
N ARG A 11 21.21 49.77 -15.68
CA ARG A 11 21.70 48.76 -14.73
C ARG A 11 23.21 48.90 -14.40
N ALA A 12 23.61 48.61 -13.16
CA ALA A 12 25.01 48.44 -12.73
C ALA A 12 25.42 46.96 -12.59
N ALA A 13 26.75 46.70 -12.60
CA ALA A 13 27.39 45.45 -13.01
C ALA A 13 27.70 44.41 -11.90
N ARG A 14 27.96 43.18 -12.37
CA ARG A 14 28.10 41.91 -11.62
C ARG A 14 29.59 41.63 -11.31
N VAL A 15 29.91 41.29 -10.06
CA VAL A 15 31.27 40.92 -9.62
C VAL A 15 31.59 39.45 -9.96
N ARG A 16 32.79 39.19 -10.49
CA ARG A 16 33.42 37.88 -10.69
C ARG A 16 34.50 37.69 -9.61
N TYR A 17 34.69 36.45 -9.14
CA TYR A 17 35.86 36.06 -8.35
C TYR A 17 36.71 35.07 -9.15
N ASN A 18 38.03 35.32 -9.15
CA ASN A 18 39.08 34.45 -9.67
C ASN A 18 39.73 33.67 -8.52
N GLU A 19 40.27 32.51 -8.86
CA GLU A 19 41.07 31.59 -8.03
C GLU A 19 42.49 32.15 -7.78
N ASP A 20 43.04 31.90 -6.58
CA ASP A 20 44.35 31.22 -6.34
C ASP A 20 44.99 31.51 -4.96
N SER A 21 45.60 30.45 -4.41
CA SER A 21 46.68 30.30 -3.41
C SER A 21 46.53 30.68 -1.92
N ASP A 22 46.58 29.61 -1.11
CA ASP A 22 47.54 29.29 -0.02
C ASP A 22 47.65 30.09 1.31
N SER A 23 47.77 29.25 2.36
CA SER A 23 48.55 29.38 3.60
C SER A 23 47.85 29.72 4.92
N VAL A 24 48.11 28.79 5.85
CA VAL A 24 47.98 28.75 7.31
C VAL A 24 48.38 30.03 8.06
N ASP A 25 47.70 30.36 9.16
CA ASP A 25 48.17 30.16 10.55
C ASP A 25 47.32 30.95 11.58
N LEU A 26 47.36 30.47 12.81
CA LEU A 26 46.57 30.79 14.00
C LEU A 26 47.01 32.09 14.71
N SER A 27 46.10 32.57 15.56
CA SER A 27 46.32 33.24 16.87
C SER A 27 46.00 34.74 17.06
N ASP A 28 45.16 34.93 18.09
CA ASP A 28 45.12 35.94 19.14
C ASP A 28 44.60 37.39 18.97
N PHE A 29 43.48 37.60 19.70
CA PHE A 29 43.06 38.71 20.57
C PHE A 29 43.14 40.18 20.09
N GLU A 30 41.99 40.88 20.12
CA GLU A 30 41.71 41.85 21.20
C GLU A 30 40.26 42.35 21.22
N THR A 31 39.74 42.53 22.43
CA THR A 31 38.34 42.80 22.79
C THR A 31 38.17 44.23 23.31
N ARG A 32 37.15 44.97 22.84
CA ARG A 32 36.38 46.00 23.62
C ARG A 32 35.34 46.73 22.74
N PRO A 33 34.29 47.39 23.30
CA PRO A 33 33.31 46.94 24.29
C PRO A 33 31.84 47.09 23.80
N GLN A 34 30.94 46.32 24.41
CA GLN A 34 29.47 46.46 24.31
C GLN A 34 28.94 47.84 24.77
N PRO A 35 27.76 48.23 24.27
CA PRO A 35 26.68 48.73 25.12
C PRO A 35 25.55 47.71 25.29
N GLN A 36 25.01 47.62 26.51
CA GLN A 36 24.06 46.63 26.99
C GLN A 36 22.59 47.07 26.94
N ARG A 37 21.72 46.04 26.97
CA ARG A 37 20.29 45.94 27.37
C ARG A 37 19.27 46.09 26.22
N ALA A 38 18.22 45.28 26.12
CA ALA A 38 17.46 44.62 27.19
C ALA A 38 16.98 43.18 26.87
N VAL A 39 16.64 42.51 27.97
CA VAL A 39 16.41 41.08 28.22
C VAL A 39 14.98 40.62 27.88
N ARG A 40 14.80 39.40 27.34
CA ARG A 40 13.96 38.29 27.86
C ARG A 40 14.00 37.07 26.92
N ARG A 41 14.79 36.05 27.30
CA ARG A 41 14.40 34.73 27.86
C ARG A 41 13.98 33.69 26.82
N ARG A 42 14.95 32.83 26.49
CA ARG A 42 14.87 31.56 25.76
C ARG A 42 14.82 30.42 26.80
N ILE A 43 13.92 29.45 26.63
CA ILE A 43 13.78 28.28 27.51
C ILE A 43 14.76 27.18 27.06
N GLN A 44 15.31 26.50 28.08
CA GLN A 44 16.40 25.53 28.07
C GLN A 44 16.02 24.17 27.48
N THR A 45 16.96 23.58 26.75
CA THR A 45 17.06 22.15 26.44
C THR A 45 17.97 21.48 27.48
N TYR A 46 17.50 20.40 28.10
CA TYR A 46 18.28 19.58 29.03
C TYR A 46 18.95 18.43 28.27
N ARG A 47 20.28 18.39 28.32
CA ARG A 47 21.13 17.25 27.94
C ARG A 47 22.03 17.01 29.15
N GLU A 48 21.88 15.88 29.82
CA GLU A 48 22.83 15.45 30.86
C GLU A 48 23.71 14.31 30.31
N GLN A 49 25.00 14.44 30.60
CA GLN A 49 26.04 13.44 30.41
C GLN A 49 26.33 12.78 31.77
N SER A 50 26.60 11.47 31.73
CA SER A 50 27.71 10.74 32.37
C SER A 50 28.00 10.96 33.86
N SER A 51 27.99 9.86 34.62
CA SER A 51 28.84 9.66 35.80
C SER A 51 29.29 8.21 35.84
N ASP A 52 30.60 8.00 35.75
CA ASP A 52 31.30 6.77 36.17
C ASP A 52 31.47 6.81 37.69
N GLU A 53 31.37 5.65 38.35
CA GLU A 53 32.16 5.31 39.55
C GLU A 53 32.18 3.78 39.73
N ASP A 54 33.37 3.28 40.03
CA ASP A 54 33.79 1.88 39.99
C ASP A 54 34.08 1.35 41.43
N THR A 55 34.23 0.03 41.55
CA THR A 55 34.87 -0.77 42.63
C THR A 55 33.99 -1.37 43.76
N THR A 56 33.79 -2.69 43.76
CA THR A 56 34.59 -3.70 44.52
C THR A 56 33.86 -5.05 44.71
N GLU A 57 34.52 -6.10 44.21
CA GLU A 57 34.74 -7.46 44.74
C GLU A 57 33.72 -8.13 45.69
N THR A 58 33.27 -9.36 45.37
CA THR A 58 33.75 -10.65 45.98
C THR A 58 32.69 -11.78 45.93
N SER A 59 33.14 -12.93 45.40
CA SER A 59 32.71 -14.35 45.54
C SER A 59 31.33 -14.75 46.07
N SER A 60 30.67 -15.74 45.44
CA SER A 60 30.83 -17.18 45.73
C SER A 60 29.58 -17.99 45.35
N ASP A 61 29.81 -19.08 44.62
CA ASP A 61 29.19 -20.41 44.72
C ASP A 61 27.66 -20.61 44.64
N GLU A 62 27.30 -21.27 43.54
CA GLU A 62 26.74 -22.62 43.47
C GLU A 62 25.45 -22.98 44.23
N SER A 63 24.61 -23.66 43.44
CA SER A 63 23.73 -24.78 43.81
C SER A 63 22.30 -24.50 44.28
N ASP A 64 21.40 -24.71 43.32
CA ASP A 64 20.56 -25.91 43.20
C ASP A 64 19.31 -26.09 44.08
N SER A 65 18.22 -26.39 43.34
CA SER A 65 17.16 -27.35 43.64
C SER A 65 16.09 -27.09 44.72
N LEU A 66 14.82 -27.12 44.25
CA LEU A 66 13.68 -27.95 44.69
C LEU A 66 13.29 -27.93 46.19
N SER A 67 12.05 -27.92 46.67
CA SER A 67 10.73 -28.32 46.19
C SER A 67 9.74 -28.15 47.36
N GLU A 68 8.46 -28.04 47.01
CA GLU A 68 7.25 -28.54 47.72
C GLU A 68 6.95 -28.25 49.21
N GLU A 69 5.71 -27.77 49.37
CA GLU A 69 4.67 -28.10 50.36
C GLU A 69 5.04 -28.41 51.82
N VAL A 70 4.35 -27.74 52.75
CA VAL A 70 3.23 -28.31 53.54
C VAL A 70 2.82 -27.32 54.65
N LEU A 71 1.52 -27.01 54.69
CA LEU A 71 0.77 -26.32 55.75
C LEU A 71 0.73 -27.15 57.05
N PRO A 72 0.56 -26.56 58.27
CA PRO A 72 -0.80 -26.30 58.76
C PRO A 72 -1.01 -25.13 59.76
N GLN A 73 -2.21 -24.52 59.68
CA GLN A 73 -3.19 -24.14 60.74
C GLN A 73 -2.67 -23.59 62.09
N GLN A 74 -3.18 -22.53 62.74
CA GLN A 74 -4.57 -22.05 62.94
C GLN A 74 -4.49 -20.74 63.78
N GLY A 75 -5.40 -19.79 63.61
CA GLY A 75 -5.45 -18.57 64.44
C GLY A 75 -6.64 -17.65 64.16
N THR A 76 -7.70 -17.83 64.95
CA THR A 76 -9.04 -17.22 64.92
C THR A 76 -9.13 -15.69 65.03
N ARG A 77 -10.09 -15.04 64.33
CA ARG A 77 -11.27 -14.34 64.93
C ARG A 77 -12.09 -13.52 63.92
N SER A 78 -13.40 -13.49 64.16
CA SER A 78 -14.47 -13.04 63.27
C SER A 78 -15.17 -11.74 63.74
N ARG A 79 -15.70 -10.98 62.75
CA ARG A 79 -16.93 -10.13 62.74
C ARG A 79 -16.97 -8.79 63.53
N PRO A 80 -17.93 -7.83 63.27
CA PRO A 80 -19.00 -7.79 62.23
C PRO A 80 -19.32 -6.44 61.54
N LYS A 81 -20.10 -6.54 60.43
CA LYS A 81 -20.95 -5.50 59.79
C LYS A 81 -22.13 -5.06 60.69
N ARG A 82 -22.62 -3.83 60.51
CA ARG A 82 -23.88 -3.33 61.09
C ARG A 82 -24.73 -2.60 60.03
N ILE A 83 -26.02 -2.96 59.95
CA ILE A 83 -27.10 -2.29 59.21
C ILE A 83 -28.22 -2.02 60.22
N HIS A 84 -28.89 -0.84 60.16
CA HIS A 84 -30.37 -0.65 60.11
C HIS A 84 -30.84 0.78 60.44
N LYS A 85 -31.90 1.21 59.72
CA LYS A 85 -32.73 2.45 59.78
C LYS A 85 -33.70 2.44 61.00
N PRO A 86 -34.45 3.54 61.33
CA PRO A 86 -35.79 3.87 60.75
C PRO A 86 -36.11 5.42 60.67
N SER A 87 -36.85 6.00 59.70
CA SER A 87 -38.32 6.16 59.42
C SER A 87 -39.15 7.11 60.33
N THR A 88 -39.72 8.23 59.79
CA THR A 88 -41.16 8.70 59.80
C THR A 88 -41.39 10.20 59.46
N ARG A 89 -42.57 10.53 58.86
CA ARG A 89 -43.14 11.81 58.29
C ARG A 89 -43.93 12.66 59.37
N PRO A 90 -44.84 13.68 59.12
CA PRO A 90 -45.20 14.59 57.98
C PRO A 90 -45.52 16.09 58.35
N GLN A 91 -45.80 17.00 57.36
CA GLN A 91 -47.05 17.83 57.19
C GLN A 91 -46.93 19.19 56.43
N LYS A 92 -48.09 19.57 55.85
CA LYS A 92 -48.50 20.62 54.87
C LYS A 92 -48.32 22.11 55.28
N ARG A 93 -48.24 23.03 54.30
CA ARG A 93 -49.21 24.14 54.05
C ARG A 93 -48.90 25.01 52.79
N LYS A 94 -49.94 25.32 52.00
CA LYS A 94 -50.08 26.42 50.99
C LYS A 94 -50.52 27.71 51.73
N PRO A 95 -50.31 28.98 51.25
CA PRO A 95 -51.08 29.55 50.10
C PRO A 95 -50.45 30.71 49.24
N GLN A 96 -50.99 30.83 48.03
CA GLN A 96 -51.40 32.00 47.22
C GLN A 96 -50.53 33.25 46.87
N LYS A 97 -50.53 33.51 45.54
CA LYS A 97 -50.80 34.75 44.76
C LYS A 97 -49.73 35.85 44.56
N ALA A 98 -49.44 36.02 43.26
CA ALA A 98 -49.34 37.24 42.44
C ALA A 98 -48.29 38.32 42.79
N GLY A 99 -47.41 38.60 41.81
CA GLY A 99 -46.54 39.77 41.81
C GLY A 99 -45.57 39.77 40.63
N THR A 100 -45.94 40.49 39.58
CA THR A 100 -45.20 40.84 38.37
C THR A 100 -43.77 41.35 38.64
N ARG A 101 -42.80 41.00 37.78
CA ARG A 101 -41.96 41.92 36.99
C ARG A 101 -40.86 41.19 36.24
N THR A 102 -41.06 41.09 34.94
CA THR A 102 -40.08 40.76 33.90
C THR A 102 -39.16 41.96 33.64
N VAL A 103 -37.84 41.72 33.63
CA VAL A 103 -36.81 42.56 32.97
C VAL A 103 -35.89 41.55 32.28
N ALA A 104 -36.18 41.21 31.03
CA ALA A 104 -35.57 41.75 29.81
C ALA A 104 -34.08 41.39 29.66
N ASN A 105 -33.79 40.39 28.81
CA ASN A 105 -32.48 40.19 28.19
C ASN A 105 -32.60 40.54 26.68
N PRO A 106 -31.66 41.31 26.10
CA PRO A 106 -31.90 42.03 24.86
C PRO A 106 -31.23 41.33 23.68
N PHE A 107 -31.89 40.35 23.03
CA PHE A 107 -31.46 39.86 21.71
C PHE A 107 -32.63 39.26 20.90
N SER A 108 -33.82 39.87 20.99
CA SER A 108 -34.99 39.51 20.16
C SER A 108 -35.54 40.70 19.37
N ALA A 109 -34.68 41.29 18.56
CA ALA A 109 -35.03 41.99 17.33
C ALA A 109 -33.95 41.52 16.36
N TYR A 110 -34.20 40.73 15.32
CA TYR A 110 -35.05 41.09 14.19
C TYR A 110 -35.76 39.85 13.63
N LYS A 111 -37.08 39.96 13.55
CA LYS A 111 -37.96 39.03 12.85
C LYS A 111 -38.03 39.46 11.38
N ARG A 112 -37.91 38.49 10.48
CA ARG A 112 -38.40 38.51 9.08
C ARG A 112 -37.89 39.65 8.19
N GLN A 113 -36.88 39.32 7.40
CA GLN A 113 -36.82 39.78 6.02
C GLN A 113 -36.84 38.57 5.09
N LYS A 114 -37.91 38.50 4.30
CA LYS A 114 -38.13 37.55 3.21
C LYS A 114 -37.19 37.99 2.09
N THR A 115 -36.00 37.39 1.98
CA THR A 115 -35.12 37.61 0.84
C THR A 115 -35.52 36.63 -0.28
N ARG A 116 -35.68 37.22 -1.45
CA ARG A 116 -36.03 36.56 -2.71
C ARG A 116 -34.95 35.54 -3.09
N SER A 117 -35.41 34.52 -3.78
CA SER A 117 -34.66 33.60 -4.64
C SER A 117 -33.45 34.28 -5.28
N HIS A 118 -32.25 33.87 -4.86
CA HIS A 118 -31.04 33.98 -5.64
C HIS A 118 -30.43 32.58 -5.73
N ASP A 119 -30.12 32.20 -6.96
CA ASP A 119 -29.60 30.91 -7.37
C ASP A 119 -28.48 30.43 -6.46
N VAL A 120 -28.75 29.34 -5.74
CA VAL A 120 -27.71 28.52 -5.15
C VAL A 120 -26.97 27.89 -6.33
N ASN A 121 -25.77 28.38 -6.60
CA ASN A 121 -24.79 27.65 -7.38
C ASN A 121 -24.61 26.29 -6.69
N HIS A 122 -25.25 25.26 -7.27
CA HIS A 122 -24.91 23.89 -6.97
C HIS A 122 -23.40 23.75 -7.12
N SER A 123 -22.70 23.54 -6.00
CA SER A 123 -21.35 23.04 -6.06
C SER A 123 -21.41 21.78 -6.89
N LYS A 124 -20.70 21.81 -8.01
CA LYS A 124 -20.71 20.71 -8.98
C LYS A 124 -20.38 19.45 -8.21
N ALA A 125 -21.29 18.48 -8.26
CA ALA A 125 -21.01 17.12 -7.87
C ALA A 125 -19.65 16.75 -8.47
N LYS A 126 -18.71 16.33 -7.61
CA LYS A 126 -17.41 15.80 -8.03
C LYS A 126 -17.65 14.94 -9.26
N ASP A 127 -17.05 15.35 -10.38
CA ASP A 127 -17.36 14.83 -11.71
C ASP A 127 -17.53 13.33 -11.64
N ALA A 128 -18.76 12.86 -11.92
CA ALA A 128 -18.99 11.46 -12.17
C ALA A 128 -17.97 11.05 -13.22
N ILE A 129 -17.12 10.06 -12.90
CA ILE A 129 -16.09 9.54 -13.80
C ILE A 129 -16.76 9.32 -15.15
N THR A 130 -16.50 10.25 -16.07
CA THR A 130 -17.06 10.16 -17.41
C THR A 130 -16.17 9.15 -18.09
N ILE A 131 -16.59 7.88 -18.05
CA ILE A 131 -15.92 6.82 -18.80
C ILE A 131 -16.06 7.22 -20.27
N SER A 132 -15.01 7.84 -20.81
CA SER A 132 -14.93 8.16 -22.22
C SER A 132 -15.14 6.85 -22.99
N LEU A 133 -16.17 6.85 -23.85
CA LEU A 133 -16.47 5.72 -24.73
C LEU A 133 -15.17 5.25 -25.40
N PRO A 134 -14.95 3.92 -25.55
CA PRO A 134 -13.75 3.42 -26.20
C PRO A 134 -13.59 4.14 -27.54
N PRO A 135 -12.35 4.52 -27.94
CA PRO A 135 -12.07 5.41 -29.07
C PRO A 135 -12.66 4.95 -30.42
N ASN A 136 -13.15 3.71 -30.48
CA ASN A 136 -13.69 3.06 -31.67
C ASN A 136 -15.23 3.09 -31.76
N GLY A 137 -15.95 3.61 -30.74
CA GLY A 137 -17.43 3.68 -30.73
C GLY A 137 -18.15 2.32 -30.81
N ARG A 138 -17.44 1.20 -30.65
CA ARG A 138 -18.02 -0.15 -30.71
C ARG A 138 -18.70 -0.47 -29.39
N ILE A 139 -20.02 -0.58 -29.42
CA ILE A 139 -20.83 -1.05 -28.31
C ILE A 139 -20.79 -2.59 -28.33
N PRO A 140 -20.29 -3.27 -27.27
CA PRO A 140 -20.37 -4.71 -27.18
C PRO A 140 -21.83 -5.19 -27.28
N PRO A 141 -22.10 -6.38 -27.85
CA PRO A 141 -23.45 -6.92 -27.93
C PRO A 141 -23.90 -7.45 -26.55
N TRP A 142 -24.05 -6.57 -25.57
CA TRP A 142 -24.29 -6.87 -24.15
C TRP A 142 -25.42 -7.87 -23.89
N GLN A 143 -26.46 -7.82 -24.73
CA GLN A 143 -27.63 -8.70 -24.64
C GLN A 143 -27.37 -10.13 -25.13
N GLN A 144 -26.35 -10.33 -25.96
CA GLN A 144 -25.99 -11.61 -26.56
C GLN A 144 -24.76 -12.24 -25.89
N LEU A 145 -24.11 -11.53 -24.97
CA LEU A 145 -22.93 -12.03 -24.29
C LEU A 145 -23.31 -13.23 -23.39
N PRO A 146 -22.56 -14.36 -23.50
CA PRO A 146 -22.69 -15.48 -22.57
C PRO A 146 -22.57 -15.05 -21.11
N TYR A 147 -23.33 -15.71 -20.23
CA TYR A 147 -23.33 -15.42 -18.78
C TYR A 147 -21.93 -15.39 -18.18
N GLN A 148 -21.08 -16.36 -18.50
CA GLN A 148 -19.72 -16.44 -17.95
C GLN A 148 -18.87 -15.23 -18.35
N ILE A 149 -19.04 -14.73 -19.58
CA ILE A 149 -18.33 -13.54 -20.06
C ILE A 149 -18.83 -12.29 -19.31
N LEU A 150 -20.15 -12.17 -19.09
CA LEU A 150 -20.70 -11.07 -18.29
C LEU A 150 -20.16 -11.10 -16.85
N VAL A 151 -20.12 -12.26 -16.20
CA VAL A 151 -19.54 -12.41 -14.85
C VAL A 151 -18.08 -12.00 -14.83
N SER A 152 -17.27 -12.45 -15.79
CA SER A 152 -15.86 -12.06 -15.91
C SER A 152 -15.69 -10.55 -16.07
N ILE A 153 -16.49 -9.91 -16.93
CA ILE A 153 -16.46 -8.46 -17.13
C ILE A 153 -16.84 -7.73 -15.82
N MET A 154 -17.93 -8.12 -15.17
CA MET A 154 -18.40 -7.46 -13.94
C MET A 154 -17.38 -7.62 -12.80
N ARG A 155 -16.79 -8.82 -12.65
CA ARG A 155 -15.74 -9.07 -11.65
C ARG A 155 -14.50 -8.22 -11.89
N TYR A 156 -14.04 -8.14 -13.14
CA TYR A 156 -12.87 -7.34 -13.50
C TYR A 156 -13.11 -5.85 -13.29
N ALA A 157 -14.29 -5.35 -13.69
CA ALA A 157 -14.61 -3.93 -13.59
C ALA A 157 -14.91 -3.47 -12.15
N ALA A 158 -15.42 -4.35 -11.29
CA ALA A 158 -15.85 -3.98 -9.94
C ALA A 158 -14.76 -4.14 -8.87
N TYR A 159 -13.80 -5.05 -9.02
CA TYR A 159 -12.82 -5.31 -7.98
C TYR A 159 -11.68 -4.27 -7.98
N PRO A 160 -11.24 -3.77 -6.81
CA PRO A 160 -11.66 -4.16 -5.47
C PRO A 160 -12.98 -3.50 -5.00
N LEU A 161 -13.77 -4.27 -4.23
CA LEU A 161 -15.02 -3.77 -3.63
C LEU A 161 -14.77 -2.91 -2.37
N TYR A 162 -13.64 -3.15 -1.71
CA TYR A 162 -13.13 -2.33 -0.62
C TYR A 162 -11.76 -1.78 -0.96
N GLU A 163 -11.56 -0.50 -0.66
CA GLU A 163 -10.25 0.08 -0.50
C GLU A 163 -9.68 -0.25 0.88
N SER A 164 -8.40 0.13 1.08
CA SER A 164 -7.76 0.09 2.40
C SER A 164 -8.68 0.65 3.48
N ARG A 165 -8.64 0.03 4.65
CA ARG A 165 -9.43 0.37 5.84
C ARG A 165 -10.91 0.05 5.71
N SER A 166 -11.24 -0.97 4.92
CA SER A 166 -12.62 -1.42 4.67
C SER A 166 -13.54 -0.31 4.15
N ARG A 167 -12.98 0.65 3.39
CA ARG A 167 -13.76 1.75 2.80
C ARG A 167 -14.46 1.24 1.53
N PRO A 168 -15.80 1.27 1.45
CA PRO A 168 -16.51 0.74 0.29
C PRO A 168 -16.20 1.58 -0.95
N THR A 169 -15.90 0.93 -2.07
CA THR A 169 -15.70 1.61 -3.35
C THR A 169 -17.04 1.90 -4.03
N ALA A 170 -17.02 2.83 -5.00
CA ALA A 170 -18.18 3.10 -5.85
C ALA A 170 -18.63 1.85 -6.65
N SER A 171 -17.76 0.84 -6.78
CA SER A 171 -18.04 -0.40 -7.48
C SER A 171 -19.20 -1.20 -6.88
N ILE A 172 -19.37 -1.19 -5.56
CA ILE A 172 -20.50 -1.87 -4.90
C ILE A 172 -21.82 -1.25 -5.39
N HIS A 173 -21.92 0.08 -5.31
CA HIS A 173 -23.10 0.80 -5.77
C HIS A 173 -23.31 0.66 -7.28
N TRP A 174 -22.23 0.64 -8.06
CA TRP A 174 -22.25 0.41 -9.51
C TRP A 174 -22.85 -0.97 -9.85
N LEU A 175 -22.40 -2.04 -9.19
CA LEU A 175 -22.98 -3.39 -9.35
C LEU A 175 -24.45 -3.43 -8.97
N CYS A 176 -24.83 -2.84 -7.82
CA CYS A 176 -26.23 -2.78 -7.39
C CYS A 176 -27.09 -2.04 -8.42
N SER A 177 -26.60 -0.93 -8.97
CA SER A 177 -27.30 -0.14 -9.99
C SER A 177 -27.46 -0.91 -11.30
N LEU A 178 -26.38 -1.51 -11.80
CA LEU A 178 -26.41 -2.32 -13.02
C LEU A 178 -27.29 -3.56 -12.89
N SER A 179 -27.35 -4.16 -11.70
CA SER A 179 -28.19 -5.32 -11.43
C SER A 179 -29.69 -5.07 -11.68
N ARG A 180 -30.12 -3.81 -11.72
CA ARG A 180 -31.51 -3.40 -11.92
C ARG A 180 -31.90 -3.21 -13.39
N LEU A 181 -30.95 -3.26 -14.32
CA LEU A 181 -31.21 -2.99 -15.74
C LEU A 181 -31.92 -4.15 -16.45
N CYS A 182 -31.46 -5.38 -16.22
CA CYS A 182 -32.05 -6.57 -16.83
C CYS A 182 -31.66 -7.83 -16.04
N ARG A 183 -32.33 -8.95 -16.32
CA ARG A 183 -32.10 -10.22 -15.63
C ARG A 183 -30.68 -10.77 -15.79
N SER A 184 -30.11 -10.71 -17.00
CA SER A 184 -28.74 -11.20 -17.23
C SER A 184 -27.71 -10.40 -16.45
N PHE A 185 -27.90 -9.08 -16.35
CA PHE A 185 -27.03 -8.22 -15.55
C PHE A 185 -27.28 -8.42 -14.06
N HIS A 186 -28.53 -8.62 -13.64
CA HIS A 186 -28.85 -8.98 -12.26
C HIS A 186 -28.04 -10.21 -11.80
N ASP A 187 -28.11 -11.29 -12.58
CA ASP A 187 -27.45 -12.55 -12.23
C ASP A 187 -25.92 -12.42 -12.23
N ALA A 188 -25.37 -11.70 -13.22
CA ALA A 188 -23.93 -11.49 -13.35
C ALA A 188 -23.36 -10.54 -12.28
N CYS A 189 -24.03 -9.43 -12.00
CA CYS A 189 -23.62 -8.49 -10.95
C CYS A 189 -23.73 -9.13 -9.57
N THR A 190 -24.81 -9.88 -9.31
CA THR A 190 -24.97 -10.65 -8.07
C THR A 190 -23.87 -11.70 -7.91
N ALA A 191 -23.49 -12.40 -8.98
CA ALA A 191 -22.38 -13.34 -8.94
C ALA A 191 -21.03 -12.65 -8.69
N ALA A 192 -20.80 -11.47 -9.28
CA ALA A 192 -19.59 -10.69 -9.04
C ALA A 192 -19.52 -10.17 -7.59
N LEU A 193 -20.62 -9.62 -7.08
CA LEU A 193 -20.73 -9.09 -5.72
C LEU A 193 -20.53 -10.19 -4.67
N LEU A 194 -21.18 -11.34 -4.85
CA LEU A 194 -21.14 -12.43 -3.87
C LEU A 194 -19.92 -13.33 -4.00
N HIS A 195 -19.07 -13.15 -5.01
CA HIS A 195 -17.84 -13.94 -5.13
C HIS A 195 -16.93 -13.78 -3.91
N ASN A 196 -16.81 -12.53 -3.44
CA ASN A 196 -16.22 -12.13 -2.16
C ASN A 196 -17.13 -11.03 -1.56
N PRO A 197 -18.18 -11.42 -0.81
CA PRO A 197 -19.24 -10.50 -0.42
C PRO A 197 -18.74 -9.42 0.55
N PRO A 198 -19.22 -8.18 0.42
CA PRO A 198 -18.73 -7.08 1.25
C PRO A 198 -19.30 -7.11 2.68
N LEU A 199 -18.67 -7.87 3.60
CA LEU A 199 -19.22 -8.14 4.94
C LEU A 199 -19.24 -6.95 5.93
N TYR A 200 -18.32 -5.99 5.82
CA TYR A 200 -18.23 -4.84 6.72
C TYR A 200 -19.15 -3.68 6.27
N PRO A 201 -19.84 -2.93 7.15
CA PRO A 201 -20.00 -3.13 8.58
C PRO A 201 -20.95 -4.29 8.92
N ASP A 202 -21.03 -4.64 10.20
CA ASP A 202 -21.82 -5.73 10.78
C ASP A 202 -23.25 -5.90 10.22
N VAL A 203 -23.98 -4.82 9.95
CA VAL A 203 -25.32 -4.86 9.35
C VAL A 203 -25.34 -5.65 8.03
N ARG A 204 -24.30 -5.52 7.21
CA ARG A 204 -24.19 -6.27 5.95
C ARG A 204 -23.92 -7.74 6.19
N ALA A 205 -23.03 -8.07 7.14
CA ALA A 205 -22.75 -9.45 7.50
C ALA A 205 -24.00 -10.16 8.02
N TYR A 206 -24.75 -9.55 8.95
CA TYR A 206 -26.02 -10.11 9.43
C TYR A 206 -27.08 -10.21 8.34
N GLY A 207 -27.18 -9.19 7.48
CA GLY A 207 -28.09 -9.22 6.33
C GLY A 207 -27.80 -10.38 5.38
N LEU A 208 -26.51 -10.62 5.08
CA LEU A 208 -26.09 -11.77 4.29
C LEU A 208 -26.40 -13.09 4.99
N ILE A 209 -26.03 -13.25 6.26
CA ILE A 209 -26.29 -14.48 7.02
C ILE A 209 -27.78 -14.82 7.01
N HIS A 210 -28.63 -13.83 7.28
CA HIS A 210 -30.08 -14.00 7.24
C HIS A 210 -30.55 -14.42 5.84
N LEU A 211 -30.04 -13.79 4.77
CA LEU A 211 -30.33 -14.19 3.38
C LEU A 211 -29.90 -15.64 3.10
N LEU A 212 -28.72 -16.03 3.58
CA LEU A 212 -28.18 -17.37 3.35
C LEU A 212 -28.95 -18.43 4.12
N GLN A 213 -29.43 -18.14 5.32
CA GLN A 213 -30.20 -19.06 6.15
C GLN A 213 -31.64 -19.29 5.65
N GLN A 214 -32.16 -18.43 4.76
CA GLN A 214 -33.47 -18.64 4.14
C GLN A 214 -33.52 -19.95 3.34
N ASP A 215 -34.73 -20.50 3.24
CA ASP A 215 -35.00 -21.71 2.46
C ASP A 215 -34.59 -21.50 0.98
N PRO A 216 -33.62 -22.28 0.45
CA PRO A 216 -33.17 -22.16 -0.92
C PRO A 216 -34.29 -22.27 -1.96
N GLY A 217 -35.38 -22.98 -1.64
CA GLY A 217 -36.54 -23.11 -2.53
C GLY A 217 -37.35 -21.83 -2.69
N ARG A 218 -37.24 -20.88 -1.75
CA ARG A 218 -37.93 -19.58 -1.81
C ARG A 218 -37.11 -18.49 -2.49
N LEU A 219 -35.83 -18.73 -2.70
CA LEU A 219 -34.89 -17.76 -3.26
C LEU A 219 -34.85 -17.88 -4.78
N MET A 220 -34.74 -16.75 -5.47
CA MET A 220 -34.64 -16.71 -6.95
C MET A 220 -33.36 -17.37 -7.48
N THR A 221 -32.33 -17.43 -6.65
CA THR A 221 -31.01 -18.00 -6.97
C THR A 221 -30.41 -18.62 -5.73
N ASN A 222 -29.56 -19.63 -5.93
CA ASN A 222 -28.78 -20.22 -4.85
C ASN A 222 -27.58 -19.30 -4.51
N TYR A 223 -27.77 -18.39 -3.57
CA TYR A 223 -26.74 -17.44 -3.13
C TYR A 223 -25.55 -18.13 -2.45
N ARG A 224 -25.79 -19.22 -1.72
CA ARG A 224 -24.76 -20.02 -1.02
C ARG A 224 -23.65 -20.49 -1.96
N ARG A 225 -24.01 -20.87 -3.18
CA ARG A 225 -23.08 -21.33 -4.23
C ARG A 225 -22.34 -20.22 -4.98
N LYS A 226 -22.60 -18.95 -4.67
CA LYS A 226 -21.89 -17.82 -5.31
C LYS A 226 -20.68 -17.35 -4.51
N ILE A 227 -20.56 -17.76 -3.25
CA ILE A 227 -19.50 -17.34 -2.33
C ILE A 227 -18.32 -18.29 -2.43
N HIS A 228 -17.14 -17.72 -2.74
CA HIS A 228 -15.88 -18.45 -2.88
C HIS A 228 -14.78 -17.90 -1.99
N TYR A 229 -14.84 -16.62 -1.62
CA TYR A 229 -13.87 -15.98 -0.75
C TYR A 229 -14.60 -15.20 0.33
N LEU A 230 -14.02 -15.13 1.52
CA LEU A 230 -14.54 -14.34 2.64
C LEU A 230 -13.43 -13.50 3.26
N ASP A 231 -13.57 -12.18 3.17
CA ASP A 231 -12.74 -11.23 3.90
C ASP A 231 -13.51 -10.71 5.13
N ILE A 232 -13.04 -11.07 6.32
CA ILE A 232 -13.71 -10.79 7.58
C ILE A 232 -12.84 -9.87 8.44
N GLU A 233 -13.35 -8.67 8.73
CA GLU A 233 -12.70 -7.72 9.64
C GLU A 233 -12.91 -8.17 11.09
N VAL A 234 -11.83 -8.64 11.73
CA VAL A 234 -11.92 -9.37 13.00
C VAL A 234 -12.44 -8.47 14.12
N LYS A 235 -11.95 -7.23 14.23
CA LYS A 235 -12.25 -6.36 15.37
C LYS A 235 -13.74 -6.06 15.49
N HIS A 236 -14.42 -5.76 14.38
CA HIS A 236 -15.81 -5.33 14.37
C HIS A 236 -16.77 -6.50 14.16
N LEU A 237 -16.39 -7.49 13.36
CA LEU A 237 -17.28 -8.60 13.02
C LEU A 237 -17.14 -9.81 13.95
N LEU A 238 -16.00 -10.03 14.61
CA LEU A 238 -15.77 -11.25 15.40
C LEU A 238 -15.45 -10.98 16.88
N ALA A 239 -14.59 -10.01 17.17
CA ALA A 239 -14.12 -9.75 18.54
C ALA A 239 -15.15 -9.02 19.41
N ARG A 240 -16.13 -8.32 18.81
CA ARG A 240 -17.20 -7.64 19.54
C ARG A 240 -18.22 -8.65 20.04
N LYS A 241 -18.89 -8.33 21.16
CA LYS A 241 -20.02 -9.13 21.69
C LYS A 241 -21.18 -9.26 20.71
N SER A 242 -21.39 -8.23 19.89
CA SER A 242 -22.35 -8.20 18.78
C SER A 242 -21.70 -8.66 17.46
N GLY A 243 -20.69 -9.52 17.53
CA GLY A 243 -20.06 -10.11 16.37
C GLY A 243 -20.94 -11.21 15.76
N ILE A 244 -20.65 -11.55 14.51
CA ILE A 244 -21.26 -12.67 13.81
C ILE A 244 -20.64 -14.00 14.27
N ALA A 245 -21.42 -15.08 14.19
CA ALA A 245 -20.88 -16.42 14.38
C ALA A 245 -20.25 -16.93 13.07
N LEU A 246 -18.99 -17.37 13.12
CA LEU A 246 -18.32 -17.95 11.94
C LEU A 246 -19.02 -19.21 11.44
N ALA A 247 -19.60 -20.01 12.34
CA ALA A 247 -20.37 -21.20 11.99
C ALA A 247 -21.52 -20.87 11.03
N ASP A 248 -22.25 -19.77 11.28
CA ASP A 248 -23.39 -19.37 10.44
C ASP A 248 -22.96 -19.01 9.01
N LEU A 249 -21.76 -18.45 8.83
CA LEU A 249 -21.20 -18.19 7.52
C LEU A 249 -20.71 -19.49 6.86
N ILE A 250 -19.83 -20.23 7.52
CA ILE A 250 -19.14 -21.40 6.94
C ILE A 250 -20.12 -22.48 6.53
N SER A 251 -21.12 -22.78 7.38
CA SER A 251 -22.16 -23.78 7.08
C SER A 251 -23.04 -23.40 5.89
N ASN A 252 -23.03 -22.13 5.49
CA ASN A 252 -23.78 -21.63 4.34
C ASN A 252 -22.90 -21.30 3.12
N THR A 253 -21.61 -21.61 3.15
CA THR A 253 -20.67 -21.34 2.05
C THR A 253 -19.96 -22.63 1.59
N PRO A 254 -20.67 -23.56 0.94
CA PRO A 254 -20.13 -24.87 0.58
C PRO A 254 -19.05 -24.84 -0.51
N LEU A 255 -18.88 -23.72 -1.22
CA LEU A 255 -17.87 -23.55 -2.28
C LEU A 255 -16.74 -22.60 -1.87
N LEU A 256 -16.59 -22.37 -0.57
CA LEU A 256 -15.53 -21.54 0.00
C LEU A 256 -14.16 -22.11 -0.39
N GLN A 257 -13.31 -21.25 -0.94
CA GLN A 257 -11.96 -21.56 -1.42
C GLN A 257 -10.92 -20.65 -0.79
N GLY A 258 -11.29 -19.51 -0.23
CA GLY A 258 -10.35 -18.66 0.48
C GLY A 258 -10.96 -17.91 1.62
N MET A 259 -10.16 -17.67 2.66
CA MET A 259 -10.58 -16.91 3.81
C MET A 259 -9.46 -16.01 4.30
N ARG A 260 -9.82 -14.76 4.58
CA ARG A 260 -8.92 -13.74 5.11
C ARG A 260 -9.53 -13.13 6.37
N LEU A 261 -8.84 -13.28 7.50
CA LEU A 261 -9.21 -12.67 8.77
C LEU A 261 -8.27 -11.50 9.03
N TYR A 262 -8.74 -10.28 8.78
CA TYR A 262 -7.88 -9.09 8.74
C TYR A 262 -8.23 -8.05 9.81
N SER A 263 -7.28 -7.16 10.09
CA SER A 263 -7.50 -5.96 10.90
C SER A 263 -7.35 -4.71 10.04
N THR A 264 -8.27 -3.77 10.18
CA THR A 264 -8.13 -2.42 9.58
C THR A 264 -6.92 -1.64 10.07
N TYR A 265 -6.32 -2.04 11.20
CA TYR A 265 -5.08 -1.43 11.68
C TYR A 265 -3.86 -1.83 10.87
N ASP A 266 -3.90 -2.96 10.15
CA ASP A 266 -2.76 -3.39 9.32
C ASP A 266 -2.56 -2.50 8.08
N ASP A 267 -3.58 -1.71 7.72
CA ASP A 267 -3.50 -0.66 6.70
C ASP A 267 -2.83 0.63 7.23
N TRP A 268 -2.58 0.74 8.54
CA TRP A 268 -2.04 1.93 9.20
C TRP A 268 -0.58 1.75 9.62
N ARG A 269 0.24 1.31 8.67
CA ARG A 269 1.64 0.93 8.90
C ARG A 269 2.52 2.08 9.41
N THR A 270 2.20 3.33 9.07
CA THR A 270 2.94 4.52 9.52
C THR A 270 2.58 4.97 10.93
N GLU A 271 1.51 4.44 11.53
CA GLU A 271 1.03 4.90 12.83
C GLU A 271 1.54 3.99 13.94
N VAL A 272 2.28 4.56 14.89
CA VAL A 272 2.76 3.85 16.08
C VAL A 272 1.62 3.15 16.82
N TRP A 273 0.49 3.84 16.98
CA TRP A 273 -0.64 3.31 17.75
C TRP A 273 -1.34 2.14 17.06
N ALA A 274 -1.13 1.92 15.77
CA ALA A 274 -1.77 0.85 15.01
C ALA A 274 -0.92 -0.43 14.93
N GLN A 275 0.33 -0.40 15.39
CA GLN A 275 1.24 -1.54 15.29
C GLN A 275 0.71 -2.80 16.03
N PRO A 276 1.01 -4.03 15.55
CA PRO A 276 0.47 -5.28 16.11
C PRO A 276 0.68 -5.44 17.62
N GLY A 277 1.84 -5.02 18.14
CA GLY A 277 2.15 -5.09 19.58
C GLY A 277 1.51 -4.00 20.43
N VAL A 278 1.03 -2.91 19.82
CA VAL A 278 0.50 -1.74 20.55
C VAL A 278 -1.01 -1.85 20.78
N ARG A 279 -1.77 -2.21 19.75
CA ARG A 279 -3.23 -2.43 19.87
C ARG A 279 -3.57 -3.91 19.88
N LYS A 280 -3.75 -4.43 21.10
CA LYS A 280 -4.22 -5.79 21.34
C LYS A 280 -5.68 -5.92 20.91
N ILE A 281 -5.94 -6.94 20.09
CA ILE A 281 -7.30 -7.38 19.77
C ILE A 281 -7.50 -8.68 20.55
N HIS A 282 -8.47 -8.68 21.48
CA HIS A 282 -8.80 -9.84 22.29
C HIS A 282 -9.64 -10.83 21.48
N TRP A 283 -9.00 -11.48 20.52
CA TRP A 283 -9.57 -12.52 19.70
C TRP A 283 -8.43 -13.45 19.25
N SER A 284 -8.68 -14.76 19.32
CA SER A 284 -7.78 -15.81 18.85
C SER A 284 -8.50 -16.63 17.79
N TYR A 285 -7.73 -17.30 16.92
CA TYR A 285 -8.27 -18.28 15.99
C TYR A 285 -8.95 -19.40 16.79
N PRO A 286 -10.29 -19.54 16.74
CA PRO A 286 -10.97 -20.54 17.55
C PRO A 286 -10.68 -21.91 16.95
N PRO A 287 -10.28 -22.94 17.72
CA PRO A 287 -10.01 -24.28 17.20
C PRO A 287 -11.23 -24.86 16.46
N GLU A 288 -12.44 -24.52 16.92
CA GLU A 288 -13.71 -24.92 16.31
C GLU A 288 -13.85 -24.42 14.86
N LEU A 289 -13.15 -23.35 14.47
CA LEU A 289 -13.12 -22.88 13.08
C LEU A 289 -12.64 -23.98 12.14
N PHE A 290 -11.57 -24.68 12.51
CA PHE A 290 -10.96 -25.69 11.65
C PHE A 290 -11.79 -26.97 11.63
N ASP A 291 -12.44 -27.31 12.75
CA ASP A 291 -13.43 -28.39 12.80
C ASP A 291 -14.62 -28.08 11.90
N LEU A 292 -15.13 -26.85 11.92
CA LEU A 292 -16.20 -26.41 11.03
C LEU A 292 -15.82 -26.50 9.55
N LEU A 293 -14.58 -26.16 9.19
CA LEU A 293 -14.11 -26.27 7.81
C LEU A 293 -14.10 -27.73 7.35
N ASP A 294 -13.57 -28.64 8.17
CA ASP A 294 -13.51 -30.06 7.87
C ASP A 294 -14.92 -30.70 7.83
N ASP A 295 -15.78 -30.40 8.81
CA ASP A 295 -17.15 -30.92 8.89
C ASP A 295 -18.01 -30.50 7.68
N ASN A 296 -17.77 -29.28 7.18
CA ASN A 296 -18.45 -28.76 5.98
C ASN A 296 -17.75 -29.15 4.67
N ASN A 297 -16.71 -30.00 4.72
CA ASN A 297 -15.91 -30.43 3.59
C ASN A 297 -15.35 -29.26 2.76
N VAL A 298 -15.00 -28.17 3.44
CA VAL A 298 -14.40 -26.99 2.81
C VAL A 298 -12.92 -27.28 2.55
N ILE A 299 -12.47 -27.06 1.32
CA ILE A 299 -11.05 -27.19 0.95
C ILE A 299 -10.55 -25.83 0.48
N LEU A 300 -9.69 -25.24 1.27
CA LEU A 300 -9.12 -23.93 1.04
C LEU A 300 -7.96 -24.02 0.02
N LYS A 301 -7.95 -23.03 -0.87
CA LYS A 301 -6.87 -22.70 -1.79
C LYS A 301 -6.08 -21.48 -1.32
N GLN A 302 -6.71 -20.58 -0.58
CA GLN A 302 -6.09 -19.35 -0.08
C GLN A 302 -6.37 -19.15 1.41
N PHE A 303 -5.35 -18.78 2.18
CA PHE A 303 -5.51 -18.43 3.58
C PHE A 303 -4.51 -17.36 4.02
N GLU A 304 -4.95 -16.46 4.90
CA GLU A 304 -4.10 -15.43 5.53
C GLU A 304 -4.05 -15.62 7.05
N TRP A 305 -2.84 -15.80 7.57
CA TRP A 305 -2.56 -15.78 9.00
C TRP A 305 -2.06 -14.40 9.41
N ASN A 306 -2.53 -13.93 10.56
CA ASN A 306 -2.17 -12.62 11.09
C ASN A 306 -1.74 -12.76 12.56
N GLY A 307 -0.44 -12.55 12.81
CA GLY A 307 0.20 -12.62 14.12
C GLY A 307 -0.34 -11.62 15.16
N ARG A 308 -1.21 -10.69 14.76
CA ARG A 308 -1.94 -9.82 15.70
C ARG A 308 -2.97 -10.58 16.56
N PHE A 309 -3.36 -11.79 16.18
CA PHE A 309 -4.51 -12.51 16.77
C PHE A 309 -4.16 -13.84 17.45
N PRO A 310 -4.01 -13.89 18.78
CA PRO A 310 -3.76 -12.77 19.70
C PRO A 310 -2.27 -12.45 19.83
N SER A 311 -1.40 -13.38 19.42
CA SER A 311 0.05 -13.25 19.45
C SER A 311 0.71 -14.05 18.31
N PRO A 312 1.90 -13.64 17.82
CA PRO A 312 2.59 -14.34 16.73
C PRO A 312 2.92 -15.80 17.03
N THR A 313 3.28 -16.09 18.29
CA THR A 313 3.64 -17.45 18.74
C THR A 313 2.44 -18.38 18.70
N GLU A 314 1.30 -17.95 19.27
CA GLU A 314 0.06 -18.75 19.25
C GLU A 314 -0.46 -18.96 17.82
N VAL A 315 -0.29 -17.97 16.95
CA VAL A 315 -0.64 -18.09 15.54
C VAL A 315 0.21 -19.16 14.86
N LEU A 316 1.52 -19.22 15.11
CA LEU A 316 2.37 -20.28 14.56
C LEU A 316 2.01 -21.67 15.09
N GLU A 317 1.73 -21.81 16.38
CA GLU A 317 1.26 -23.07 16.96
C GLU A 317 -0.06 -23.53 16.31
N THR A 318 -0.99 -22.60 16.14
CA THR A 318 -2.27 -22.86 15.44
C THR A 318 -2.05 -23.22 13.98
N THR A 319 -1.12 -22.54 13.31
CA THR A 319 -0.75 -22.77 11.90
C THR A 319 -0.24 -24.20 11.70
N LEU A 320 0.66 -24.66 12.56
CA LEU A 320 1.22 -26.01 12.52
C LEU A 320 0.12 -27.08 12.66
N ALA A 321 -0.78 -26.90 13.62
CA ALA A 321 -1.92 -27.80 13.80
C ALA A 321 -2.86 -27.79 12.57
N ALA A 322 -3.17 -26.61 12.04
CA ALA A 322 -4.13 -26.42 10.96
C ALA A 322 -3.64 -26.94 9.60
N HIS A 323 -2.35 -26.73 9.26
CA HIS A 323 -1.82 -27.08 7.93
C HIS A 323 -1.79 -28.59 7.65
N SER A 324 -1.85 -29.43 8.67
CA SER A 324 -1.97 -30.89 8.52
C SER A 324 -3.40 -31.36 8.22
N ARG A 325 -4.40 -30.47 8.33
CA ARG A 325 -5.83 -30.82 8.23
C ARG A 325 -6.33 -30.92 6.79
N PRO A 326 -7.39 -31.70 6.51
CA PRO A 326 -7.98 -31.84 5.18
C PRO A 326 -8.34 -30.50 4.52
N ALA A 327 -8.86 -29.53 5.29
CA ALA A 327 -9.19 -28.20 4.78
C ALA A 327 -8.01 -27.45 4.14
N PHE A 328 -6.77 -27.74 4.51
CA PHE A 328 -5.55 -27.08 3.99
C PHE A 328 -4.80 -27.92 2.94
N SER A 329 -5.27 -29.14 2.65
CA SER A 329 -4.59 -30.09 1.75
C SER A 329 -4.36 -29.60 0.31
N ARG A 330 -5.10 -28.58 -0.14
CA ARG A 330 -4.97 -27.98 -1.48
C ARG A 330 -4.64 -26.49 -1.44
N LEU A 331 -4.01 -26.03 -0.36
CA LEU A 331 -3.60 -24.65 -0.24
C LEU A 331 -2.56 -24.31 -1.32
N GLN A 332 -2.84 -23.25 -2.09
CA GLN A 332 -2.01 -22.75 -3.18
C GLN A 332 -1.47 -21.35 -2.89
N GLU A 333 -2.19 -20.57 -2.08
CA GLU A 333 -1.86 -19.19 -1.74
C GLU A 333 -1.85 -19.02 -0.22
N LEU A 334 -0.70 -18.65 0.33
CA LEU A 334 -0.52 -18.43 1.75
C LEU A 334 -0.01 -17.02 1.97
N SER A 335 -0.63 -16.31 2.90
CA SER A 335 -0.15 -15.02 3.39
C SER A 335 0.11 -15.11 4.88
N LEU A 336 1.32 -14.73 5.30
CA LEU A 336 1.71 -14.62 6.69
C LEU A 336 1.97 -13.16 6.99
N LEU A 337 1.23 -12.60 7.93
CA LEU A 337 1.27 -11.18 8.28
C LEU A 337 1.63 -11.02 9.76
N ASN A 338 2.49 -10.06 10.10
CA ASN A 338 2.82 -9.69 11.48
C ASN A 338 3.43 -10.84 12.32
N LEU A 339 4.20 -11.75 11.71
CA LEU A 339 4.87 -12.83 12.42
C LEU A 339 6.27 -12.42 12.88
N THR A 340 6.31 -11.66 13.97
CA THR A 340 7.55 -11.18 14.57
C THR A 340 7.67 -11.72 16.01
N PRO A 341 8.83 -12.25 16.42
CA PRO A 341 9.02 -12.69 17.80
C PRO A 341 8.82 -11.50 18.76
N PRO A 342 8.27 -11.72 19.97
CA PRO A 342 8.08 -10.65 20.95
C PRO A 342 9.37 -9.89 21.28
N ASP A 343 9.21 -8.61 21.63
CA ASP A 343 10.34 -7.81 22.11
C ASP A 343 10.94 -8.46 23.36
N LYS A 344 12.28 -8.50 23.43
CA LYS A 344 13.06 -9.09 24.54
C LYS A 344 12.98 -10.63 24.65
N SER A 345 12.59 -11.33 23.59
CA SER A 345 12.73 -12.78 23.55
C SER A 345 14.18 -13.23 23.67
N SER A 346 14.40 -14.35 24.37
CA SER A 346 15.73 -14.97 24.46
C SER A 346 16.13 -15.64 23.13
N ASP A 347 17.42 -15.88 22.91
CA ASP A 347 17.90 -16.56 21.69
C ASP A 347 17.26 -17.94 21.50
N ALA A 348 17.01 -18.66 22.60
CA ALA A 348 16.32 -19.95 22.58
C ALA A 348 14.86 -19.84 22.13
N GLU A 349 14.15 -18.79 22.55
CA GLU A 349 12.78 -18.50 22.12
C GLU A 349 12.72 -18.10 20.65
N ILE A 350 13.68 -17.29 20.19
CA ILE A 350 13.80 -16.88 18.79
C ILE A 350 14.06 -18.11 17.92
N ALA A 351 14.99 -18.99 18.31
CA ALA A 351 15.28 -20.23 17.61
C ALA A 351 14.04 -21.16 17.55
N LYS A 352 13.29 -21.27 18.66
CA LYS A 352 12.02 -22.02 18.68
C LYS A 352 11.00 -21.39 17.72
N PHE A 353 10.85 -20.07 17.73
CA PHE A 353 9.94 -19.35 16.84
C PHE A 353 10.29 -19.56 15.36
N GLN A 354 11.57 -19.47 15.02
CA GLN A 354 12.07 -19.73 13.68
C GLN A 354 11.85 -21.16 13.23
N SER A 355 12.07 -22.14 14.12
CA SER A 355 11.78 -23.55 13.86
C SER A 355 10.28 -23.79 13.58
N MET A 356 9.39 -23.19 14.38
CA MET A 356 7.95 -23.28 14.12
C MET A 356 7.57 -22.63 12.79
N PHE A 357 8.19 -21.49 12.46
CA PHE A 357 7.97 -20.82 11.18
C PHE A 357 8.36 -21.67 9.99
N THR A 358 9.53 -22.34 10.02
CA THR A 358 9.96 -23.21 8.92
C THR A 358 9.11 -24.47 8.83
N SER A 359 8.77 -25.09 9.97
CA SER A 359 7.88 -26.26 10.01
C SER A 359 6.45 -25.97 9.53
N ALA A 360 6.01 -24.70 9.56
CA ALA A 360 4.70 -24.30 9.04
C ALA A 360 4.53 -24.60 7.54
N PHE A 361 5.62 -24.77 6.79
CA PHE A 361 5.55 -25.04 5.35
C PHE A 361 5.63 -26.54 4.99
N GLU A 362 6.00 -27.42 5.91
CA GLU A 362 6.32 -28.84 5.63
C GLU A 362 5.16 -29.59 4.94
N HIS A 363 3.92 -29.28 5.31
CA HIS A 363 2.72 -29.95 4.79
C HIS A 363 2.17 -29.30 3.51
N LEU A 364 2.71 -28.15 3.08
CA LEU A 364 2.16 -27.33 2.00
C LEU A 364 2.84 -27.57 0.65
N THR A 365 2.86 -28.84 0.20
CA THR A 365 3.55 -29.26 -1.04
C THR A 365 2.97 -28.65 -2.33
N GLY A 366 1.73 -28.17 -2.29
CA GLY A 366 1.03 -27.56 -3.43
C GLY A 366 1.18 -26.05 -3.55
N LEU A 367 1.95 -25.41 -2.67
CA LEU A 367 2.01 -23.95 -2.57
C LEU A 367 2.59 -23.31 -3.85
N LYS A 368 1.94 -22.25 -4.34
CA LYS A 368 2.32 -21.51 -5.55
C LYS A 368 2.53 -20.02 -5.30
N ARG A 369 1.83 -19.43 -4.34
CA ARG A 369 1.99 -18.03 -3.96
C ARG A 369 2.26 -17.93 -2.47
N LEU A 370 3.30 -17.20 -2.12
CA LEU A 370 3.65 -16.89 -0.75
C LEU A 370 3.80 -15.37 -0.60
N SER A 371 3.09 -14.80 0.36
CA SER A 371 3.26 -13.40 0.79
C SER A 371 3.68 -13.37 2.26
N LEU A 372 4.79 -12.71 2.54
CA LEU A 372 5.35 -12.55 3.89
C LEU A 372 5.41 -11.06 4.19
N ILE A 373 4.55 -10.60 5.08
CA ILE A 373 4.33 -9.18 5.34
C ILE A 373 4.64 -8.91 6.81
N ASN A 374 5.59 -8.02 7.08
CA ASN A 374 6.01 -7.66 8.44
C ASN A 374 6.39 -8.90 9.28
N CYS A 375 7.21 -9.77 8.72
CA CYS A 375 7.68 -11.01 9.35
C CYS A 375 9.12 -10.87 9.85
N GLY A 376 9.31 -10.79 11.17
CA GLY A 376 10.63 -10.66 11.81
C GLY A 376 11.43 -11.97 11.95
N CYS A 377 10.98 -13.05 11.30
CA CYS A 377 11.66 -14.34 11.27
C CYS A 377 12.61 -14.50 10.08
N LEU A 378 12.46 -13.72 8.99
CA LEU A 378 13.23 -13.88 7.76
C LEU A 378 14.66 -13.37 7.89
N ASP A 379 15.60 -14.30 8.08
CA ASP A 379 17.02 -14.05 8.22
C ASP A 379 17.86 -14.97 7.31
N GLU A 380 19.19 -14.94 7.48
CA GLU A 380 20.14 -15.76 6.72
C GLU A 380 19.92 -17.28 6.86
N SER A 381 19.27 -17.72 7.95
CA SER A 381 19.06 -19.13 8.25
C SER A 381 17.72 -19.65 7.75
N THR A 382 16.66 -18.86 7.93
CA THR A 382 15.27 -19.23 7.65
C THR A 382 14.83 -18.93 6.23
N THR A 383 15.34 -17.85 5.61
CA THR A 383 14.97 -17.47 4.24
C THR A 383 15.31 -18.57 3.23
N PRO A 384 16.49 -19.23 3.29
CA PRO A 384 16.79 -20.36 2.40
C PRO A 384 15.89 -21.58 2.61
N MET A 385 15.18 -21.66 3.74
CA MET A 385 14.26 -22.76 4.07
C MET A 385 12.81 -22.54 3.59
N LEU A 386 12.54 -21.42 2.92
CA LEU A 386 11.23 -21.16 2.33
C LEU A 386 10.85 -22.26 1.30
N PRO A 387 9.55 -22.52 1.09
CA PRO A 387 9.11 -23.58 0.19
C PRO A 387 9.57 -23.32 -1.25
N VAL A 388 9.94 -24.40 -1.95
CA VAL A 388 10.32 -24.37 -3.37
C VAL A 388 9.09 -24.57 -4.27
N GLY A 389 9.22 -24.25 -5.55
CA GLY A 389 8.14 -24.45 -6.52
C GLY A 389 7.08 -23.33 -6.54
N LEU A 390 7.39 -22.20 -5.90
CA LEU A 390 6.60 -20.97 -5.92
C LEU A 390 6.62 -20.32 -7.31
N GLU A 391 5.47 -19.79 -7.74
CA GLU A 391 5.33 -18.94 -8.92
C GLU A 391 5.28 -17.45 -8.56
N TYR A 392 4.89 -17.11 -7.32
CA TYR A 392 4.79 -15.76 -6.80
C TYR A 392 5.40 -15.71 -5.41
N LEU A 393 6.31 -14.75 -5.20
CA LEU A 393 6.88 -14.44 -3.90
C LEU A 393 6.75 -12.93 -3.65
N GLU A 394 6.09 -12.58 -2.56
CA GLU A 394 6.03 -11.22 -2.04
C GLU A 394 6.65 -11.18 -0.64
N ILE A 395 7.63 -10.31 -0.45
CA ILE A 395 8.19 -10.02 0.86
C ILE A 395 8.12 -8.52 1.09
N ASP A 396 7.36 -8.13 2.11
CA ASP A 396 6.98 -6.75 2.38
C ASP A 396 7.30 -6.41 3.84
N ASN A 397 8.05 -5.33 4.06
CA ASN A 397 8.37 -4.81 5.39
C ASN A 397 9.05 -5.83 6.33
N CYS A 398 9.95 -6.66 5.79
CA CYS A 398 10.70 -7.63 6.57
C CYS A 398 12.13 -7.13 6.81
N SER A 399 12.34 -6.42 7.92
CA SER A 399 13.59 -5.70 8.21
C SER A 399 14.83 -6.56 8.35
N LYS A 400 14.71 -7.86 8.67
CA LYS A 400 15.84 -8.79 8.78
C LYS A 400 16.24 -9.47 7.47
N LEU A 401 15.44 -9.31 6.40
CA LEU A 401 15.75 -9.88 5.10
C LEU A 401 16.98 -9.19 4.51
N THR A 402 17.99 -9.97 4.14
CA THR A 402 19.20 -9.52 3.45
C THR A 402 19.21 -9.99 1.99
N SER A 403 19.97 -9.31 1.13
CA SER A 403 20.16 -9.73 -0.27
C SER A 403 20.78 -11.12 -0.37
N THR A 404 21.72 -11.44 0.51
CA THR A 404 22.43 -12.73 0.59
C THR A 404 21.50 -13.87 0.98
N ALA A 405 20.62 -13.66 1.96
CA ALA A 405 19.62 -14.64 2.37
C ALA A 405 18.63 -14.95 1.24
N LEU A 406 18.15 -13.88 0.58
CA LEU A 406 17.25 -14.01 -0.58
C LEU A 406 17.94 -14.73 -1.75
N GLU A 407 19.19 -14.39 -2.05
CA GLU A 407 19.97 -15.02 -3.12
C GLU A 407 20.09 -16.53 -2.91
N ARG A 408 20.44 -16.98 -1.70
CA ARG A 408 20.53 -18.42 -1.39
C ARG A 408 19.19 -19.14 -1.59
N TYR A 409 18.08 -18.50 -1.24
CA TYR A 409 16.77 -19.04 -1.55
C TYR A 409 16.53 -19.12 -3.07
N LEU A 410 16.79 -18.03 -3.81
CA LEU A 410 16.54 -17.96 -5.25
C LEU A 410 17.40 -18.96 -6.05
N GLN A 411 18.61 -19.29 -5.58
CA GLN A 411 19.44 -20.33 -6.19
C GLN A 411 18.75 -21.71 -6.20
N VAL A 412 17.93 -22.02 -5.19
CA VAL A 412 17.23 -23.31 -5.05
C VAL A 412 15.78 -23.23 -5.52
N GLY A 413 15.04 -22.20 -5.08
CA GLY A 413 13.61 -22.02 -5.31
C GLY A 413 13.24 -21.10 -6.47
N GLY A 414 14.19 -20.36 -7.04
CA GLY A 414 13.93 -19.28 -8.01
C GLY A 414 13.48 -19.75 -9.40
N SER A 415 13.78 -21.01 -9.78
CA SER A 415 13.58 -21.51 -11.14
C SER A 415 12.12 -21.46 -11.65
N THR A 416 11.15 -21.50 -10.73
CA THR A 416 9.71 -21.45 -11.03
C THR A 416 9.09 -20.07 -10.85
N ILE A 417 9.80 -19.13 -10.21
CA ILE A 417 9.27 -17.81 -9.88
C ILE A 417 8.96 -17.04 -11.16
N ARG A 418 7.74 -16.51 -11.23
CA ARG A 418 7.26 -15.63 -12.29
C ARG A 418 7.06 -14.21 -11.82
N THR A 419 6.72 -14.02 -10.54
CA THR A 419 6.53 -12.70 -9.95
C THR A 419 7.32 -12.62 -8.65
N LEU A 420 8.18 -11.61 -8.57
CA LEU A 420 8.95 -11.28 -7.37
C LEU A 420 8.61 -9.85 -6.96
N LYS A 421 8.00 -9.69 -5.79
CA LYS A 421 7.64 -8.40 -5.22
C LYS A 421 8.37 -8.18 -3.90
N LEU A 422 9.17 -7.12 -3.81
CA LEU A 422 10.01 -6.83 -2.67
C LEU A 422 9.81 -5.37 -2.25
N CYS A 423 9.07 -5.14 -1.18
CA CYS A 423 8.72 -3.79 -0.72
C CYS A 423 9.19 -3.58 0.71
N ASP A 424 9.65 -2.37 1.04
CA ASP A 424 9.90 -1.97 2.43
C ASP A 424 10.92 -2.82 3.22
N ASN A 425 11.81 -3.55 2.53
CA ASN A 425 12.81 -4.42 3.17
C ASN A 425 14.12 -3.65 3.45
N GLN A 426 14.24 -3.09 4.65
CA GLN A 426 15.30 -2.12 5.01
C GLN A 426 16.74 -2.65 4.93
N SER A 427 16.98 -3.93 5.21
CA SER A 427 18.32 -4.55 5.20
C SER A 427 18.68 -5.24 3.89
N MET A 428 17.81 -5.15 2.88
CA MET A 428 17.99 -5.85 1.61
C MET A 428 18.53 -4.88 0.55
N SER A 429 19.79 -5.07 0.13
CA SER A 429 20.31 -4.47 -1.10
C SER A 429 19.84 -5.25 -2.35
N LEU A 430 20.31 -4.87 -3.54
CA LEU A 430 19.99 -5.55 -4.80
C LEU A 430 21.17 -6.39 -5.34
N GLY A 431 22.06 -6.86 -4.47
CA GLY A 431 23.22 -7.68 -4.87
C GLY A 431 22.82 -8.97 -5.62
N PHE A 432 21.69 -9.58 -5.29
CA PHE A 432 21.18 -10.79 -5.96
C PHE A 432 20.81 -10.55 -7.44
N MET A 433 20.65 -9.28 -7.86
CA MET A 433 20.27 -8.95 -9.23
C MET A 433 21.36 -9.29 -10.26
N ALA A 434 22.63 -9.35 -9.84
CA ALA A 434 23.74 -9.73 -10.70
C ALA A 434 23.51 -11.12 -11.33
N ASP A 435 22.85 -12.04 -10.62
CA ASP A 435 22.61 -13.42 -11.06
C ASP A 435 21.13 -13.76 -11.27
N VAL A 436 20.21 -12.79 -11.25
CA VAL A 436 18.77 -13.07 -11.33
C VAL A 436 18.36 -13.77 -12.62
N LYS A 437 19.08 -13.57 -13.72
CA LYS A 437 18.85 -14.30 -14.99
C LYS A 437 19.06 -15.80 -14.85
N SER A 438 20.06 -16.24 -14.08
CA SER A 438 20.38 -17.65 -13.89
C SER A 438 19.49 -18.28 -12.82
N MET A 439 19.25 -17.57 -11.71
CA MET A 439 18.42 -18.02 -10.60
C MET A 439 16.92 -18.06 -10.96
N CYS A 440 16.43 -17.04 -11.68
CA CYS A 440 15.01 -16.86 -11.99
C CYS A 440 14.73 -16.76 -13.51
N PRO A 441 15.01 -17.81 -14.30
CA PRO A 441 14.89 -17.77 -15.77
C PRO A 441 13.45 -17.57 -16.27
N ARG A 442 12.43 -17.79 -15.41
CA ARG A 442 11.00 -17.66 -15.73
C ARG A 442 10.37 -16.37 -15.21
N LEU A 443 11.16 -15.46 -14.63
CA LEU A 443 10.68 -14.22 -14.06
C LEU A 443 10.04 -13.32 -15.12
N GLN A 444 8.76 -13.00 -14.90
CA GLN A 444 7.95 -12.14 -15.76
C GLN A 444 7.80 -10.75 -15.15
N ASP A 445 7.62 -10.68 -13.84
CA ASP A 445 7.32 -9.45 -13.13
C ASP A 445 8.30 -9.29 -11.96
N ILE A 446 9.03 -8.18 -11.97
CA ILE A 446 9.82 -7.75 -10.82
C ILE A 446 9.33 -6.38 -10.38
N ASP A 447 8.94 -6.28 -9.12
CA ASP A 447 8.48 -5.05 -8.49
C ASP A 447 9.22 -4.85 -7.18
N VAL A 448 10.05 -3.83 -7.14
CA VAL A 448 10.89 -3.51 -5.98
C VAL A 448 10.60 -2.09 -5.55
N ASP A 449 10.21 -1.90 -4.29
CA ASP A 449 10.09 -0.58 -3.68
C ASP A 449 10.99 -0.50 -2.45
N MET A 450 11.97 0.42 -2.49
CA MET A 450 12.96 0.62 -1.45
C MET A 450 12.64 1.85 -0.57
N LEU A 451 11.37 2.26 -0.55
CA LEU A 451 10.80 3.07 0.52
C LEU A 451 10.78 2.26 1.81
N TYR A 452 11.08 2.86 2.96
CA TYR A 452 10.98 2.18 4.26
C TYR A 452 10.01 2.92 5.16
N VAL A 453 9.01 2.21 5.66
CA VAL A 453 8.05 2.73 6.62
C VAL A 453 8.55 2.49 8.04
N ASP A 454 9.01 3.56 8.69
CA ASP A 454 9.20 3.58 10.15
C ASP A 454 7.97 4.22 10.81
N PRO A 455 7.23 3.48 11.65
CA PRO A 455 6.07 4.01 12.37
C PRO A 455 6.46 5.05 13.42
N THR A 456 7.66 4.97 14.00
CA THR A 456 8.09 5.87 15.07
C THR A 456 8.39 7.27 14.55
N SER A 457 8.60 7.43 13.24
CA SER A 457 8.96 8.69 12.58
C SER A 457 10.28 9.31 13.08
N TYR A 458 11.04 8.61 13.92
CA TYR A 458 12.32 9.05 14.47
C TYR A 458 13.47 8.59 13.56
N ARG A 459 13.46 9.05 12.31
CA ARG A 459 14.61 9.02 11.37
C ARG A 459 15.22 7.66 10.98
N ASP A 460 14.78 6.52 11.49
CA ASP A 460 15.31 5.18 11.15
C ASP A 460 14.78 4.64 9.82
N ARG A 461 14.65 5.50 8.82
CA ARG A 461 14.28 5.12 7.46
C ARG A 461 15.48 5.04 6.54
N ASP A 462 16.72 5.10 7.04
CA ASP A 462 17.89 4.92 6.19
C ASP A 462 18.09 3.44 5.86
N PRO A 463 18.59 3.10 4.65
CA PRO A 463 18.82 1.71 4.31
C PRO A 463 19.95 1.16 5.20
N LEU A 464 19.82 -0.10 5.62
CA LEU A 464 20.81 -0.77 6.48
C LEU A 464 21.89 -1.49 5.65
N TYR A 465 22.22 -0.91 4.50
CA TYR A 465 23.26 -1.36 3.57
C TYR A 465 24.01 -0.16 2.98
N ASP A 466 25.29 -0.37 2.63
CA ASP A 466 26.17 0.70 2.16
C ASP A 466 25.99 1.04 0.68
N GLU A 467 25.84 -0.01 -0.13
CA GLU A 467 25.77 0.02 -1.60
C GLU A 467 24.55 -0.76 -2.09
N LEU A 468 23.86 -0.23 -3.11
CA LEU A 468 22.66 -0.87 -3.64
C LEU A 468 22.98 -2.09 -4.52
N LEU A 469 24.03 -2.01 -5.33
CA LEU A 469 24.44 -3.04 -6.30
C LEU A 469 25.86 -3.55 -6.02
N PRO A 470 26.12 -4.14 -4.82
CA PRO A 470 27.48 -4.53 -4.42
C PRO A 470 28.11 -5.61 -5.31
N ASN A 471 27.30 -6.37 -6.05
CA ASN A 471 27.73 -7.45 -6.93
C ASN A 471 27.73 -7.03 -8.42
N GLY A 472 27.56 -5.74 -8.71
CA GLY A 472 27.50 -5.20 -10.07
C GLY A 472 26.09 -5.11 -10.66
N PRO A 473 25.97 -4.80 -11.97
CA PRO A 473 24.69 -4.51 -12.60
C PRO A 473 23.82 -5.77 -12.77
N PRO A 474 22.48 -5.59 -12.90
CA PRO A 474 21.57 -6.71 -13.05
C PRO A 474 21.76 -7.53 -14.33
N THR A 475 21.44 -8.83 -14.25
CA THR A 475 21.26 -9.67 -15.44
C THR A 475 19.79 -9.95 -15.71
N TRP A 476 19.31 -9.73 -16.94
CA TRP A 476 17.87 -9.76 -17.22
C TRP A 476 17.41 -11.08 -17.88
N PRO A 477 16.46 -11.84 -17.30
CA PRO A 477 15.88 -13.01 -17.93
C PRO A 477 14.95 -12.64 -19.10
N SER A 478 15.00 -13.45 -20.18
CA SER A 478 14.27 -13.18 -21.43
C SER A 478 12.74 -13.27 -21.32
N SER A 479 12.24 -13.81 -20.20
CA SER A 479 10.84 -13.97 -19.88
C SER A 479 10.19 -12.70 -19.34
N LEU A 480 10.98 -11.66 -18.99
CA LEU A 480 10.48 -10.43 -18.39
C LEU A 480 9.43 -9.71 -19.22
N VAL A 481 8.41 -9.25 -18.52
CA VAL A 481 7.25 -8.51 -19.02
C VAL A 481 7.17 -7.15 -18.32
N ASN A 482 7.29 -7.12 -17.00
CA ASN A 482 7.20 -5.90 -16.20
C ASN A 482 8.44 -5.74 -15.32
N VAL A 483 9.06 -4.57 -15.41
CA VAL A 483 10.16 -4.16 -14.55
C VAL A 483 9.76 -2.86 -13.85
N SER A 484 9.69 -2.90 -12.52
CA SER A 484 9.39 -1.77 -11.66
C SER A 484 10.41 -1.71 -10.53
N PHE A 485 11.19 -0.63 -10.50
CA PHE A 485 12.09 -0.30 -9.40
C PHE A 485 11.76 1.09 -8.92
N GLU A 486 11.28 1.19 -7.70
CA GLU A 486 10.89 2.43 -7.05
C GLU A 486 11.80 2.75 -5.88
N ASN A 487 12.03 4.05 -5.69
CA ASN A 487 12.80 4.59 -4.57
C ASN A 487 14.18 3.96 -4.40
N MET A 488 14.90 3.61 -5.49
CA MET A 488 16.24 3.04 -5.40
C MET A 488 17.21 4.01 -4.70
N ARG A 489 17.62 3.70 -3.48
CA ARG A 489 18.50 4.52 -2.64
C ARG A 489 19.91 3.95 -2.60
N GLN A 490 20.88 4.77 -2.18
CA GLN A 490 22.31 4.42 -2.15
C GLN A 490 22.89 4.02 -3.52
N LEU A 491 22.23 4.40 -4.62
CA LEU A 491 22.71 4.18 -5.97
C LEU A 491 23.67 5.32 -6.37
N SER A 492 24.91 5.00 -6.73
CA SER A 492 25.84 6.00 -7.26
C SER A 492 25.47 6.41 -8.69
N ALA A 493 26.09 7.47 -9.21
CA ALA A 493 25.87 7.86 -10.61
C ALA A 493 26.40 6.79 -11.59
N GLU A 494 27.56 6.20 -11.28
CA GLU A 494 28.21 5.14 -12.06
C GLU A 494 27.35 3.87 -12.08
N ASP A 495 26.94 3.38 -10.91
CA ASP A 495 26.07 2.20 -10.81
C ASP A 495 24.73 2.40 -11.53
N ALA A 496 24.21 3.64 -11.56
CA ALA A 496 23.00 3.96 -12.29
C ALA A 496 23.20 3.85 -13.81
N GLU A 497 24.34 4.31 -14.33
CA GLU A 497 24.69 4.13 -15.75
C GLU A 497 24.82 2.65 -16.08
N ASP A 498 25.57 1.88 -15.29
CA ASP A 498 25.73 0.44 -15.48
C ASP A 498 24.39 -0.31 -15.42
N PHE A 499 23.50 0.08 -14.50
CA PHE A 499 22.14 -0.44 -14.43
C PHE A 499 21.37 -0.17 -15.73
N PHE A 500 21.39 1.06 -16.26
CA PHE A 500 20.69 1.40 -17.50
C PHE A 500 21.31 0.74 -18.73
N ASP A 501 22.64 0.66 -18.78
CA ASP A 501 23.37 -0.01 -19.85
C ASP A 501 23.04 -1.50 -19.88
N SER A 502 23.01 -2.18 -18.73
CA SER A 502 22.65 -3.61 -18.66
C SER A 502 21.28 -3.92 -19.30
N LEU A 503 20.31 -3.01 -19.13
CA LEU A 503 19.00 -3.10 -19.78
C LEU A 503 19.12 -2.91 -21.29
N VAL A 504 19.79 -1.84 -21.73
CA VAL A 504 19.95 -1.49 -23.14
C VAL A 504 20.69 -2.59 -23.91
N GLU A 505 21.76 -3.14 -23.35
CA GLU A 505 22.50 -4.27 -23.91
C GLU A 505 21.64 -5.53 -24.00
N SER A 506 20.80 -5.78 -22.98
CA SER A 506 19.90 -6.92 -22.93
C SER A 506 18.65 -6.77 -23.81
N SER A 507 18.42 -5.61 -24.44
CA SER A 507 17.21 -5.29 -25.23
C SER A 507 16.83 -6.35 -26.27
N ARG A 508 17.81 -6.93 -26.97
CA ARG A 508 17.60 -8.02 -27.97
C ARG A 508 17.02 -9.28 -27.34
N HIS A 509 17.31 -9.51 -26.07
CA HIS A 509 16.94 -10.70 -25.32
C HIS A 509 15.70 -10.49 -24.45
N LEU A 510 15.06 -9.33 -24.51
CA LEU A 510 13.86 -9.00 -23.72
C LEU A 510 12.60 -8.87 -24.59
N PRO A 511 12.26 -9.82 -25.48
CA PRO A 511 11.22 -9.63 -26.51
C PRO A 511 9.80 -9.42 -25.96
N ARG A 512 9.58 -9.75 -24.67
CA ARG A 512 8.29 -9.67 -23.98
C ARG A 512 8.14 -8.46 -23.08
N LEU A 513 9.18 -7.63 -22.90
CA LEU A 513 9.11 -6.47 -22.02
C LEU A 513 8.03 -5.48 -22.51
N LYS A 514 7.11 -5.14 -21.61
CA LYS A 514 5.95 -4.27 -21.83
C LYS A 514 5.95 -3.03 -20.97
N ARG A 515 6.49 -3.11 -19.76
CA ARG A 515 6.54 -1.99 -18.83
C ARG A 515 7.93 -1.86 -18.24
N LEU A 516 8.45 -0.65 -18.32
CA LEU A 516 9.69 -0.25 -17.66
C LEU A 516 9.41 0.99 -16.80
N ASN A 517 9.54 0.85 -15.49
CA ASN A 517 9.39 1.93 -14.52
C ASN A 517 10.59 1.95 -13.59
N ILE A 518 11.34 3.05 -13.60
CA ILE A 518 12.55 3.20 -12.81
C ILE A 518 12.48 4.57 -12.10
N LYS A 519 12.50 4.55 -10.76
CA LYS A 519 12.63 5.73 -9.92
C LYS A 519 13.88 5.59 -9.04
N ALA A 520 14.90 6.39 -9.33
CA ALA A 520 16.19 6.36 -8.66
C ALA A 520 16.43 7.61 -7.80
N ILE A 521 17.10 7.43 -6.66
CA ILE A 521 17.54 8.48 -5.75
C ILE A 521 19.06 8.37 -5.61
N LEU A 522 19.78 9.22 -6.36
CA LEU A 522 21.23 9.12 -6.46
C LEU A 522 21.95 9.65 -5.21
N LYS A 523 22.84 8.81 -4.67
CA LYS A 523 23.76 9.11 -3.57
C LYS A 523 24.80 10.14 -4.02
N ASN A 524 25.02 11.18 -3.23
CA ASN A 524 26.07 12.20 -3.43
C ASN A 524 26.10 12.92 -4.80
N ALA A 525 25.07 12.77 -5.64
CA ALA A 525 24.98 13.46 -6.92
C ALA A 525 24.44 14.90 -6.75
N SER A 526 24.92 15.85 -7.56
CA SER A 526 24.31 17.18 -7.62
C SER A 526 23.01 17.15 -8.44
N TRP A 527 22.17 18.17 -8.27
CA TRP A 527 20.96 18.31 -9.10
C TRP A 527 21.28 18.40 -10.61
N ARG A 528 22.47 18.91 -10.96
CA ARG A 528 22.95 18.99 -12.34
C ARG A 528 23.28 17.60 -12.89
N ASP A 529 23.98 16.78 -12.11
CA ASP A 529 24.34 15.42 -12.50
C ASP A 529 23.09 14.57 -12.70
N ARG A 530 22.11 14.68 -11.78
CA ARG A 530 20.79 14.04 -11.91
C ARG A 530 20.06 14.48 -13.19
N ALA A 531 20.06 15.78 -13.49
CA ALA A 531 19.42 16.32 -14.68
C ALA A 531 20.13 15.87 -15.96
N GLN A 532 21.45 15.81 -15.95
CA GLN A 532 22.27 15.33 -17.06
C GLN A 532 22.03 13.84 -17.33
N LEU A 533 22.07 12.99 -16.30
CA LEU A 533 21.73 11.57 -16.39
C LEU A 533 20.33 11.37 -16.97
N ARG A 534 19.32 12.09 -16.45
CA ARG A 534 17.95 11.99 -16.97
C ARG A 534 17.87 12.40 -18.44
N LYS A 535 18.52 13.51 -18.81
CA LYS A 535 18.53 14.03 -20.18
C LYS A 535 19.22 13.07 -21.15
N MET A 536 20.22 12.33 -20.68
CA MET A 536 20.94 11.33 -21.48
C MET A 536 20.17 10.02 -21.60
N TRP A 537 19.71 9.47 -20.48
CA TRP A 537 19.19 8.11 -20.40
C TRP A 537 17.72 7.97 -20.76
N LEU A 538 16.86 8.93 -20.42
CA LEU A 538 15.44 8.83 -20.74
C LEU A 538 15.21 8.71 -22.26
N PRO A 539 15.83 9.56 -23.12
CA PRO A 539 15.71 9.40 -24.57
C PRO A 539 16.30 8.08 -25.08
N LYS A 540 17.44 7.62 -24.53
CA LYS A 540 18.04 6.32 -24.90
C LYS A 540 17.07 5.17 -24.62
N LEU A 541 16.54 5.08 -23.40
CA LEU A 541 15.57 4.04 -23.01
C LEU A 541 14.29 4.13 -23.85
N GLN A 542 13.79 5.33 -24.11
CA GLN A 542 12.62 5.52 -24.99
C GLN A 542 12.90 5.15 -26.45
N ASN A 543 14.10 5.36 -26.96
CA ASN A 543 14.47 4.95 -28.31
C ASN A 543 14.54 3.41 -28.42
N VAL A 544 15.07 2.74 -27.40
CA VAL A 544 15.24 1.28 -27.39
C VAL A 544 13.93 0.56 -27.10
N PHE A 545 13.19 0.96 -26.06
CA PHE A 545 12.08 0.18 -25.51
C PHE A 545 10.69 0.69 -25.88
N LEU A 546 10.48 2.00 -25.98
CA LEU A 546 9.14 2.57 -26.12
C LEU A 546 8.52 2.17 -27.47
N ASN A 547 7.30 1.65 -27.41
CA ASN A 547 6.52 1.35 -28.59
C ASN A 547 6.04 2.66 -29.24
N ARG A 548 6.68 3.06 -30.34
CA ARG A 548 6.32 4.24 -31.14
C ARG A 548 5.33 3.92 -32.26
N SER A 549 4.90 2.67 -32.40
CA SER A 549 3.87 2.35 -33.39
C SER A 549 2.59 3.08 -33.02
N LYS A 550 2.07 3.88 -33.97
CA LYS A 550 0.71 4.41 -33.89
C LYS A 550 -0.21 3.19 -33.69
N PRO A 551 -1.17 3.20 -32.74
CA PRO A 551 -2.07 2.06 -32.57
C PRO A 551 -2.65 1.72 -33.93
N SER A 552 -2.32 0.54 -34.43
CA SER A 552 -2.74 0.12 -35.76
C SER A 552 -4.26 0.09 -35.76
N GLY A 553 -4.86 1.09 -36.40
CA GLY A 553 -6.25 0.99 -36.84
C GLY A 553 -6.39 -0.32 -37.64
N PRO A 554 -7.54 -1.01 -37.55
CA PRO A 554 -7.69 -2.30 -38.20
C PRO A 554 -7.42 -2.18 -39.69
N ALA A 555 -6.56 -3.07 -40.20
CA ALA A 555 -6.24 -3.16 -41.62
C ALA A 555 -7.54 -3.24 -42.45
N PRO A 556 -7.67 -2.47 -43.54
CA PRO A 556 -8.84 -2.56 -44.40
C PRO A 556 -8.84 -3.94 -45.06
N VAL A 557 -9.87 -4.72 -44.75
CA VAL A 557 -10.17 -5.96 -45.47
C VAL A 557 -10.54 -5.55 -46.89
N SER A 558 -9.71 -5.93 -47.86
CA SER A 558 -9.95 -5.70 -49.28
C SER A 558 -11.28 -6.32 -49.70
N ALA A 559 -12.27 -5.48 -50.00
CA ALA A 559 -13.44 -5.85 -50.78
C ALA A 559 -13.39 -5.13 -52.12
N ALA A 560 -13.48 -5.93 -53.18
CA ALA A 560 -13.41 -5.52 -54.57
C ALA A 560 -14.59 -4.63 -54.99
N GLY A 561 -14.32 -3.71 -55.93
CA GLY A 561 -15.30 -3.19 -56.88
C GLY A 561 -15.61 -1.69 -56.81
N GLY A 562 -15.39 -0.97 -57.91
CA GLY A 562 -16.23 0.18 -58.28
C GLY A 562 -15.58 1.56 -58.41
N HIS A 563 -14.94 1.80 -59.55
CA HIS A 563 -14.76 3.05 -60.32
C HIS A 563 -15.14 4.45 -59.78
N THR A 564 -14.20 5.39 -60.06
CA THR A 564 -14.35 6.84 -60.40
C THR A 564 -14.77 7.79 -59.25
N LYS A 565 -14.23 8.99 -59.01
CA LYS A 565 -13.58 10.00 -59.86
C LYS A 565 -12.48 10.79 -59.12
N ARG A 566 -11.52 11.28 -59.91
CA ARG A 566 -10.54 12.34 -59.60
C ARG A 566 -11.26 13.68 -59.39
N ALA A 567 -10.90 14.42 -58.34
CA ALA A 567 -11.08 15.88 -58.29
C ALA A 567 -9.86 16.50 -57.60
N SER A 568 -9.22 17.40 -58.32
CA SER A 568 -8.05 18.20 -57.96
C SER A 568 -8.46 19.56 -57.38
N VAL A 569 -7.49 20.24 -56.75
CA VAL A 569 -7.45 21.68 -56.37
C VAL A 569 -8.16 21.95 -55.03
N SER A 570 -7.62 22.66 -54.02
CA SER A 570 -6.51 23.61 -53.96
C SER A 570 -5.87 23.63 -52.57
N GLN A 571 -4.54 23.76 -52.55
CA GLN A 571 -3.75 24.25 -51.43
C GLN A 571 -4.21 25.64 -50.97
N ARG A 572 -4.23 25.87 -49.65
CA ARG A 572 -3.55 27.03 -49.07
C ARG A 572 -2.99 26.67 -47.69
N GLN A 573 -1.67 26.74 -47.64
CA GLN A 573 -0.77 26.43 -46.54
C GLN A 573 -0.78 27.55 -45.49
N SER A 574 -0.59 27.19 -44.22
CA SER A 574 0.11 28.05 -43.25
C SER A 574 1.46 27.39 -42.93
N SER A 575 2.45 27.72 -43.75
CA SER A 575 3.82 27.21 -43.80
C SER A 575 4.74 27.88 -42.77
N ARG A 576 4.42 27.83 -41.47
CA ARG A 576 5.30 28.40 -40.43
C ARG A 576 5.79 27.44 -39.35
N ILE A 577 5.30 26.19 -39.32
CA ILE A 577 5.69 25.20 -38.31
C ILE A 577 6.58 24.08 -38.91
N ALA A 578 6.54 23.88 -40.22
CA ALA A 578 7.32 22.83 -40.90
C ALA A 578 8.80 23.18 -41.14
N GLU A 579 9.20 24.45 -40.97
CA GLU A 579 10.56 24.91 -41.29
C GLU A 579 11.51 24.88 -40.09
N SER A 580 10.97 24.75 -38.87
CA SER A 580 11.79 24.56 -37.66
C SER A 580 12.22 23.11 -37.43
N LEU A 581 11.49 22.13 -37.99
CA LEU A 581 11.78 20.70 -37.84
C LEU A 581 12.78 20.17 -38.87
N LYS A 582 13.07 20.94 -39.93
CA LYS A 582 13.99 20.52 -41.02
C LYS A 582 15.43 21.02 -40.84
N ARG A 583 15.68 21.96 -39.93
CA ARG A 583 17.02 22.52 -39.64
C ARG A 583 17.84 21.75 -38.60
N MET A 584 17.30 20.67 -38.03
CA MET A 584 18.03 19.85 -37.04
C MET A 584 18.49 18.49 -37.60
N SER A 585 18.33 18.25 -38.91
CA SER A 585 18.56 16.93 -39.52
C SER A 585 19.63 16.87 -40.61
N THR A 586 20.44 17.91 -40.80
CA THR A 586 21.59 17.85 -41.72
C THR A 586 22.78 18.63 -41.13
N GLY A 587 23.53 17.97 -40.26
CA GLY A 587 24.95 18.26 -40.07
C GLY A 587 25.71 17.12 -40.75
N ASP A 588 26.26 17.39 -41.94
CA ASP A 588 27.34 16.60 -42.51
C ASP A 588 28.57 16.82 -41.61
N ASP A 589 29.07 15.74 -41.02
CA ASP A 589 30.42 15.68 -40.48
C ASP A 589 31.13 14.53 -41.17
N THR A 590 31.90 14.88 -42.20
CA THR A 590 32.84 13.99 -42.86
C THR A 590 34.13 13.98 -42.05
N GLY A 591 34.28 12.96 -41.20
CA GLY A 591 35.48 12.70 -40.43
C GLY A 591 35.60 11.20 -40.15
N ASP A 592 36.45 10.55 -40.93
CA ASP A 592 36.81 9.14 -40.88
C ASP A 592 37.39 8.73 -39.51
N SER A 593 36.75 7.79 -38.83
CA SER A 593 37.33 6.97 -37.75
C SER A 593 36.44 5.76 -37.53
N ASP A 594 36.79 4.67 -38.23
CA ASP A 594 36.30 3.32 -38.00
C ASP A 594 36.52 2.88 -36.54
N ALA A 595 35.44 2.87 -35.76
CA ALA A 595 35.33 2.07 -34.54
C ALA A 595 33.86 1.72 -34.25
N ALA A 596 33.45 0.55 -34.76
CA ALA A 596 32.30 -0.27 -34.39
C ALA A 596 31.25 0.35 -33.43
N SER A 597 30.34 1.20 -33.94
CA SER A 597 29.07 1.45 -33.25
C SER A 597 28.18 0.23 -33.40
N SER A 598 28.14 -0.62 -32.37
CA SER A 598 27.16 -1.69 -32.27
C SER A 598 25.77 -1.11 -32.47
N SER A 599 25.07 -1.59 -33.49
CA SER A 599 23.69 -1.21 -33.79
C SER A 599 22.80 -1.59 -32.61
N LEU A 600 22.57 -0.66 -31.68
CA LEU A 600 21.65 -0.83 -30.56
C LEU A 600 20.30 -1.30 -31.14
N ALA A 601 19.90 -2.52 -30.82
CA ALA A 601 18.69 -3.09 -31.40
C ALA A 601 17.48 -2.40 -30.81
N ILE A 602 16.69 -1.79 -31.69
CA ILE A 602 15.42 -1.20 -31.33
C ILE A 602 14.44 -2.34 -31.06
N GLN A 603 14.03 -2.50 -29.80
CA GLN A 603 13.00 -3.45 -29.41
C GLN A 603 11.60 -2.86 -29.69
N GLY A 604 11.36 -1.63 -29.23
CA GLY A 604 10.15 -0.84 -29.52
C GLY A 604 8.83 -1.48 -29.11
N ARG A 605 8.74 -2.16 -27.95
CA ARG A 605 7.58 -2.97 -27.53
C ARG A 605 6.92 -2.57 -26.21
N CYS A 606 7.54 -1.70 -25.42
CA CYS A 606 7.02 -1.24 -24.14
C CYS A 606 5.93 -0.19 -24.33
N ASP A 607 4.80 -0.37 -23.65
CA ASP A 607 3.71 0.61 -23.65
C ASP A 607 4.01 1.76 -22.69
N VAL A 608 4.82 1.51 -21.66
CA VAL A 608 5.26 2.49 -20.67
C VAL A 608 6.77 2.39 -20.48
N VAL A 609 7.48 3.52 -20.65
CA VAL A 609 8.88 3.70 -20.29
C VAL A 609 8.97 4.96 -19.43
N ASN A 610 9.20 4.76 -18.14
CA ASN A 610 9.34 5.84 -17.16
C ASN A 610 10.72 5.78 -16.50
N LEU A 611 11.41 6.92 -16.49
CA LEU A 611 12.66 7.12 -15.76
C LEU A 611 12.54 8.42 -14.96
N GLN A 612 12.54 8.29 -13.64
CA GLN A 612 12.61 9.39 -12.69
C GLN A 612 13.92 9.29 -11.90
N ILE A 613 14.66 10.38 -11.84
CA ILE A 613 15.90 10.49 -11.05
C ILE A 613 15.70 11.67 -10.11
N SER A 614 15.42 11.43 -8.83
CA SER A 614 15.07 12.47 -7.87
C SER A 614 16.16 12.70 -6.83
N ASP A 615 16.12 13.84 -6.17
CA ASP A 615 16.84 14.15 -4.92
C ASP A 615 15.96 13.93 -3.68
N GLN A 616 14.65 13.78 -3.88
CA GLN A 616 13.69 13.66 -2.81
C GLN A 616 13.91 12.36 -2.04
N ARG A 617 14.26 12.50 -0.76
CA ARG A 617 14.02 11.44 0.21
C ARG A 617 12.50 11.23 0.24
N PRO A 618 11.99 9.99 0.25
CA PRO A 618 10.55 9.72 0.22
C PRO A 618 9.70 10.34 1.35
N ALA A 619 10.33 10.97 2.34
CA ALA A 619 9.69 11.69 3.43
C ALA A 619 9.47 13.20 3.17
N GLN A 620 9.76 13.71 1.97
CA GLN A 620 9.41 15.08 1.61
C GLN A 620 8.02 15.08 0.96
N ASP A 621 7.00 15.39 1.75
CA ASP A 621 5.68 15.74 1.23
C ASP A 621 5.84 16.85 0.19
N GLN A 622 5.36 16.60 -1.04
CA GLN A 622 5.40 17.59 -2.10
C GLN A 622 4.23 18.55 -1.90
N PHE A 623 4.43 19.56 -1.04
CA PHE A 623 3.50 20.67 -0.96
C PHE A 623 3.48 21.43 -2.28
N ARG A 624 2.31 21.50 -2.92
CA ARG A 624 2.07 22.35 -4.09
C ARG A 624 1.68 23.75 -3.62
N GLU A 625 1.69 24.71 -4.53
CA GLU A 625 1.25 26.09 -4.24
C GLU A 625 -0.18 26.12 -3.65
N ASP A 626 -1.02 25.14 -4.04
CA ASP A 626 -2.38 24.93 -3.52
C ASP A 626 -2.42 24.47 -2.05
N ASP A 627 -1.34 23.89 -1.51
CA ASP A 627 -1.26 23.42 -0.11
C ASP A 627 -0.82 24.54 0.88
N PHE A 628 -0.45 25.71 0.36
CA PHE A 628 -0.08 26.91 1.12
C PHE A 628 -1.12 28.03 1.00
N LEU A 629 -2.30 27.75 0.45
CA LEU A 629 -3.42 28.68 0.53
C LEU A 629 -3.93 28.67 1.98
N ASP A 630 -3.62 29.74 2.71
CA ASP A 630 -4.09 30.06 4.06
C ASP A 630 -5.62 30.29 4.07
N ASP A 631 -6.41 29.28 3.71
CA ASP A 631 -7.82 29.26 4.10
C ASP A 631 -7.86 28.62 5.49
N GLU A 632 -7.85 29.47 6.53
CA GLU A 632 -8.21 29.08 7.89
C GLU A 632 -9.46 28.17 7.82
N PRO A 633 -9.42 26.94 8.34
CA PRO A 633 -10.65 26.17 8.48
C PRO A 633 -11.58 26.96 9.40
N SER A 634 -12.70 27.44 8.87
CA SER A 634 -13.76 28.04 9.68
C SER A 634 -14.29 26.95 10.61
N ASP A 635 -13.81 26.96 11.85
CA ASP A 635 -14.12 26.00 12.91
C ASP A 635 -15.52 26.25 13.49
N ASP A 636 -16.51 26.23 12.60
CA ASP A 636 -17.93 26.32 12.89
C ASP A 636 -18.66 25.20 12.15
N GLU A 637 -18.26 23.95 12.43
CA GLU A 637 -19.12 22.78 12.25
C GLU A 637 -20.24 22.80 13.29
N GLU A 638 -21.20 23.72 13.11
CA GLU A 638 -22.52 23.60 13.70
C GLU A 638 -23.16 22.30 13.18
N TRP A 639 -23.29 21.34 14.09
CA TRP A 639 -23.96 20.06 13.91
C TRP A 639 -25.30 20.21 13.16
N MET A 640 -25.30 19.88 11.87
CA MET A 640 -26.52 19.83 11.03
C MET A 640 -27.30 18.57 11.40
N GLY A 641 -28.13 18.64 12.46
CA GLY A 641 -28.91 17.55 13.05
C GLY A 641 -29.83 16.79 12.08
N VAL A 642 -29.23 16.03 11.16
CA VAL A 642 -29.87 15.11 10.25
C VAL A 642 -29.47 13.72 10.70
N ASP A 643 -30.30 13.13 11.55
CA ASP A 643 -30.31 11.68 11.72
C ASP A 643 -30.52 11.07 10.31
N ARG A 644 -29.48 10.40 9.80
CA ARG A 644 -29.60 9.60 8.57
C ARG A 644 -30.48 8.40 8.91
N GLU A 645 -31.79 8.56 8.72
CA GLU A 645 -32.68 7.42 8.60
C GLU A 645 -32.15 6.49 7.49
N PRO A 646 -32.01 5.18 7.76
CA PRO A 646 -31.62 4.23 6.74
C PRO A 646 -32.77 4.10 5.74
N VAL A 647 -32.55 4.57 4.51
CA VAL A 647 -33.42 4.22 3.39
C VAL A 647 -33.35 2.71 3.22
N SER A 648 -34.42 2.03 3.65
CA SER A 648 -34.63 0.61 3.46
C SER A 648 -34.77 0.32 1.97
N THR A 649 -33.65 0.03 1.32
CA THR A 649 -33.65 -0.73 0.06
C THR A 649 -33.65 -2.20 0.47
N GLY A 650 -34.73 -2.91 0.15
CA GLY A 650 -34.99 -4.30 0.59
C GLY A 650 -34.05 -5.39 0.03
N TYR A 651 -32.77 -5.09 -0.10
CA TYR A 651 -31.70 -6.05 -0.36
C TYR A 651 -30.63 -5.87 0.71
N ALA A 652 -29.95 -6.93 1.11
CA ALA A 652 -28.92 -6.93 2.14
C ALA A 652 -27.66 -6.10 1.79
N TRP A 653 -27.72 -5.24 0.77
CA TRP A 653 -26.61 -4.46 0.19
C TRP A 653 -27.09 -3.09 -0.28
#